data_AF-A0A819NPV8-F1
#
_entry.id   AF-A0A819NPV8-F1
#
_cell.length_a   1.000
_cell.length_b   1.000
_cell.length_c   1.000
_cell.angle_alpha   90.00
_cell.angle_beta   90.00
_cell.angle_gamma   90.00
#
_symmetry.space_group_name_H-M   'P 1'
#
loop_
_entity.id
_entity.type
_entity.pdbx_description
1 polymer ?
#
loop_
_entity_poly.entity_id
_entity_poly.type
_entity_poly.pdbx_seq_one_letter_code
_entity_poly.pdbx_strand_id
1 'polypeptide(L)'
;MTIALVILWHTKLKPFRDYAIVIDAGSSYSKIFVYTWPTDKSGEPGTTSRIKQVKSCSVSHEPITSIVNATQDNVKNYFDSAMTTCINSIPSTRKSRALIFLGATAGLRLFNITNPVYITLLLNSTRAYFSTLKLRFRDPLSQVRIISGTEEGLSGWISTNILLKELFNKSKPLDTFGVLDMGGASTQLSFIAPTATKERYRMNLFNRNYDVYSHSYLCYGQDQARLVYQGKLVEQANRSLSIHDPCLQRDYIENKTYNDLFSTACAHGQNGSSVYFNTSLVFSFIGTGDYKECKRIMKERFNNSSCSSSTCSFNNVYQPVPISSSIKFIAMAAWYSTFSRLAPNISIKPNHDGNYNFTSIKLADIKHAMKAICKQSWSHVHKPNQHRPFLCFNSMHDWTLFQYGFHMTDENLKHFQIIKTIHSNEIGWTLGYMINQTNYLDPKHRPTRLLTKRGFHALVLATVIGFLSLAAVITLIVLWFIQLTPFRDYAVVIDAGSSHSKIFIYTWPADKSDGLGTTSRISQVTSCDVPGGPISSINDTTLTGAQNYFDSAMTTCINSIPSTRQSRTLIFLGATAGLRLLNITDPAYITRLLNSTRAYFSTLNLLFSDPLSQVRIISGSEEGLSGWISTNILLKELFNNNKPLETFGTIDMGGASTQLSFIAPGATSEQYQMSLFNTNYNVYSHSYLCYGQDQIRLIYQGQLIQQADGSTLIDDPCLQSNYTQTVMYSSINGSACAINQFAAPANYTASTNVTFSGSGNYTRCQTLMMQRFNKTSCSSSNCGFDGVYQLVPISSSLRFVGFSAVYSAFNTLAPYIPLANDSIGNYNLASTNLTQIQAAIATICNQPWSSVSNPSSFRPFLCFNSMYHWTLFQYGYSMSDANFKNFQIVKTIDSNEIGWTLGYMINQTNNLDPQFRPARLLTKGEFIGLIVGFGVLLLICILAIPITIIIYKRNQKQQS
;
A
#
# COMPACT_ATOMS: atom_id res chain seq x y z
N MET A 1 12.93 -42.06 56.90
CA MET A 1 12.40 -41.75 55.55
C MET A 1 11.05 -41.00 55.65
N THR A 2 10.93 -40.04 56.58
CA THR A 2 9.61 -39.46 56.94
C THR A 2 9.64 -37.93 57.08
N ILE A 3 10.82 -37.31 57.12
CA ILE A 3 10.97 -35.84 57.18
C ILE A 3 10.98 -35.21 55.78
N ALA A 4 11.40 -35.95 54.75
CA ALA A 4 11.40 -35.48 53.36
C ALA A 4 10.00 -35.38 52.72
N LEU A 5 9.01 -36.12 53.25
CA LEU A 5 7.64 -36.13 52.72
C LEU A 5 6.77 -35.00 53.30
N VAL A 6 7.11 -34.46 54.47
CA VAL A 6 6.35 -33.38 55.11
C VAL A 6 6.70 -31.99 54.53
N ILE A 7 7.97 -31.78 54.14
CA ILE A 7 8.40 -30.52 53.48
C ILE A 7 7.80 -30.36 52.08
N LEU A 8 7.49 -31.48 51.40
CA LEU A 8 6.79 -31.48 50.11
C LEU A 8 5.28 -31.22 50.21
N TRP A 9 4.68 -31.31 51.40
CA TRP A 9 3.23 -31.12 51.59
C TRP A 9 2.83 -29.71 52.03
N HIS A 10 3.78 -28.87 52.44
CA HIS A 10 3.51 -27.49 52.87
C HIS A 10 4.20 -26.38 52.06
N THR A 11 4.94 -26.73 51.01
CA THR A 11 5.31 -25.75 49.99
C THR A 11 4.25 -25.77 48.88
N LYS A 12 3.28 -24.84 48.93
CA LYS A 12 2.51 -24.49 47.72
C LYS A 12 3.51 -23.99 46.67
N LEU A 13 4.06 -24.88 45.85
CA LEU A 13 4.88 -24.54 44.69
C LEU A 13 4.07 -23.53 43.87
N LYS A 14 4.57 -22.30 43.74
CA LYS A 14 3.92 -21.28 42.92
C LYS A 14 3.73 -21.87 41.52
N PRO A 15 2.52 -21.81 40.93
CA PRO A 15 2.30 -22.35 39.60
C PRO A 15 3.25 -21.66 38.62
N PHE A 16 3.88 -22.46 37.74
CA PHE A 16 4.68 -21.92 36.65
C PHE A 16 3.86 -20.90 35.86
N ARG A 17 4.48 -19.79 35.45
CA ARG A 17 3.82 -18.73 34.69
C ARG A 17 4.49 -18.53 33.34
N ASP A 18 3.69 -18.20 32.33
CA ASP A 18 4.15 -17.71 31.04
C ASP A 18 3.98 -16.18 30.97
N TYR A 19 4.63 -15.59 29.97
CA TYR A 19 4.75 -14.15 29.82
C TYR A 19 4.59 -13.75 28.35
N ALA A 20 4.09 -12.55 28.11
CA ALA A 20 4.12 -11.93 26.81
C ALA A 20 4.35 -10.43 26.95
N ILE A 21 5.03 -9.87 25.96
CA ILE A 21 5.24 -8.45 25.76
C ILE A 21 4.33 -8.01 24.61
N VAL A 22 3.58 -6.93 24.80
CA VAL A 22 2.79 -6.29 23.75
C VAL A 22 3.19 -4.83 23.69
N ILE A 23 3.53 -4.36 22.50
CA ILE A 23 3.96 -3.00 22.24
C ILE A 23 2.84 -2.31 21.50
N ASP A 24 2.31 -1.27 22.12
CA ASP A 24 1.39 -0.32 21.51
C ASP A 24 2.23 0.74 20.80
N ALA A 25 2.30 0.66 19.47
CA ALA A 25 2.93 1.67 18.63
C ALA A 25 1.85 2.68 18.18
N GLY A 26 1.51 3.58 19.10
CA GLY A 26 0.48 4.59 18.95
C GLY A 26 0.88 5.76 18.04
N SER A 27 -0.10 6.58 17.68
CA SER A 27 0.11 7.76 16.81
C SER A 27 0.90 8.90 17.44
N SER A 28 0.97 8.94 18.78
CA SER A 28 1.59 10.03 19.52
C SER A 28 2.72 9.54 20.43
N TYR A 29 2.74 8.24 20.77
CA TYR A 29 3.79 7.62 21.58
C TYR A 29 3.79 6.10 21.41
N SER A 30 4.87 5.45 21.80
CA SER A 30 4.91 3.98 21.95
C SER A 30 5.01 3.55 23.41
N LYS A 31 4.34 2.46 23.78
CA LYS A 31 4.35 1.90 25.14
C LYS A 31 4.41 0.38 25.14
N ILE A 32 5.21 -0.18 26.04
CA ILE A 32 5.44 -1.62 26.17
C ILE A 32 4.68 -2.13 27.39
N PHE A 33 3.93 -3.22 27.24
CA PHE A 33 3.20 -3.90 28.31
C PHE A 33 3.70 -5.33 28.47
N VAL A 34 3.95 -5.75 29.71
CA VAL A 34 4.34 -7.13 30.04
C VAL A 34 3.20 -7.77 30.81
N TYR A 35 2.67 -8.87 30.30
CA TYR A 35 1.60 -9.66 30.92
C TYR A 35 2.10 -11.03 31.36
N THR A 36 1.44 -11.61 32.37
CA THR A 36 1.74 -12.96 32.87
C THR A 36 0.49 -13.73 33.28
N TRP A 37 0.49 -15.05 33.04
CA TRP A 37 -0.59 -15.96 33.41
C TRP A 37 -0.05 -17.34 33.87
N PRO A 38 -0.81 -18.12 34.65
CA PRO A 38 -0.42 -19.49 35.02
C PRO A 38 -0.31 -20.44 33.82
N THR A 39 0.60 -21.41 33.85
CA THR A 39 0.82 -22.42 32.79
C THR A 39 0.00 -23.70 33.01
N ASP A 40 -1.12 -23.67 33.74
CA ASP A 40 -1.85 -24.91 34.07
C ASP A 40 -2.44 -25.59 32.83
N LYS A 41 -2.11 -26.87 32.65
CA LYS A 41 -2.41 -27.70 31.48
C LYS A 41 -3.89 -28.12 31.37
N SER A 42 -4.80 -27.54 32.15
CA SER A 42 -6.18 -28.01 32.25
C SER A 42 -7.13 -27.40 31.22
N GLY A 43 -6.75 -26.33 30.50
CA GLY A 43 -7.64 -25.71 29.51
C GLY A 43 -8.96 -25.22 30.11
N GLU A 44 -9.00 -24.97 31.42
CA GLU A 44 -10.18 -24.40 32.08
C GLU A 44 -10.22 -22.88 31.88
N PRO A 45 -11.42 -22.26 31.83
CA PRO A 45 -11.61 -20.80 31.83
C PRO A 45 -10.87 -20.05 32.95
N GLY A 46 -10.36 -20.76 33.96
CA GLY A 46 -9.59 -20.24 35.07
C GLY A 46 -8.20 -19.66 34.72
N THR A 47 -7.56 -20.03 33.61
CA THR A 47 -6.19 -19.55 33.30
C THR A 47 -6.18 -18.11 32.79
N THR A 48 -7.10 -17.79 31.88
CA THR A 48 -7.25 -16.44 31.28
C THR A 48 -7.81 -15.42 32.27
N SER A 49 -8.64 -15.84 33.22
CA SER A 49 -9.11 -14.98 34.33
C SER A 49 -8.03 -14.64 35.37
N ARG A 50 -6.84 -15.26 35.28
CA ARG A 50 -5.68 -15.03 36.16
C ARG A 50 -4.53 -14.29 35.47
N ILE A 51 -4.77 -13.71 34.29
CA ILE A 51 -3.82 -12.80 33.63
C ILE A 51 -3.63 -11.55 34.49
N LYS A 52 -2.38 -11.08 34.58
CA LYS A 52 -2.01 -9.83 35.25
C LYS A 52 -0.94 -9.10 34.44
N GLN A 53 -1.02 -7.77 34.42
CA GLN A 53 0.07 -6.89 34.00
C GLN A 53 1.16 -6.90 35.07
N VAL A 54 2.39 -7.13 34.63
CA VAL A 54 3.60 -7.13 35.47
C VAL A 54 4.23 -5.75 35.47
N LYS A 55 4.32 -5.16 34.28
CA LYS A 55 5.04 -3.90 34.05
C LYS A 55 4.50 -3.22 32.80
N SER A 56 4.56 -1.90 32.79
CA SER A 56 4.51 -1.08 31.59
C SER A 56 5.74 -0.17 31.51
N CYS A 57 6.22 0.09 30.29
CA CYS A 57 7.38 0.93 30.02
C CYS A 57 7.07 1.89 28.87
N SER A 58 7.11 3.20 29.14
CA SER A 58 6.97 4.22 28.09
C SER A 58 8.28 4.31 27.30
N VAL A 59 8.18 4.32 25.97
CA VAL A 59 9.35 4.27 25.08
C VAL A 59 9.89 5.66 24.80
N SER A 60 9.04 6.52 24.24
CA SER A 60 9.34 7.90 23.88
C SER A 60 8.06 8.73 23.96
N HIS A 61 8.21 10.05 24.06
CA HIS A 61 7.11 11.01 23.90
C HIS A 61 6.76 11.26 22.43
N GLU A 62 7.50 10.67 21.50
CA GLU A 62 7.27 10.74 20.05
C GLU A 62 6.82 9.38 19.49
N PRO A 63 6.01 9.36 18.42
CA PRO A 63 5.58 8.12 17.77
C PRO A 63 6.74 7.42 17.07
N ILE A 64 6.60 6.12 16.80
CA ILE A 64 7.64 5.33 16.11
C ILE A 64 7.94 5.86 14.68
N THR A 65 7.02 6.63 14.07
CA THR A 65 7.24 7.31 12.80
C THR A 65 8.22 8.48 12.87
N SER A 66 8.65 8.89 14.06
CA SER A 66 9.68 9.93 14.25
C SER A 66 11.10 9.43 13.98
N ILE A 67 11.28 8.13 13.76
CA ILE A 67 12.60 7.54 13.54
C ILE A 67 13.16 8.01 12.20
N VAL A 68 14.19 8.85 12.24
CA VAL A 68 14.89 9.27 11.02
C VAL A 68 15.68 8.08 10.48
N ASN A 69 15.43 7.69 9.23
CA ASN A 69 15.98 6.49 8.59
C ASN A 69 15.65 5.20 9.36
N ALA A 70 14.71 4.43 8.82
CA ALA A 70 14.26 3.16 9.38
C ALA A 70 15.32 2.05 9.28
N THR A 71 16.38 2.13 10.08
CA THR A 71 17.41 1.10 10.23
C THR A 71 17.19 0.30 11.52
N GLN A 72 17.76 -0.90 11.60
CA GLN A 72 17.67 -1.74 12.81
C GLN A 72 18.24 -1.03 14.04
N ASP A 73 19.35 -0.31 13.91
CA ASP A 73 20.00 0.40 15.02
C ASP A 73 19.16 1.58 15.50
N ASN A 74 18.54 2.34 14.60
CA ASN A 74 17.68 3.45 14.99
C ASN A 74 16.40 2.95 15.68
N VAL A 75 15.84 1.83 15.22
CA VAL A 75 14.72 1.17 15.90
C VAL A 75 15.14 0.63 17.27
N LYS A 76 16.32 0.01 17.35
CA LYS A 76 16.89 -0.41 18.64
C LYS A 76 16.99 0.78 19.57
N ASN A 77 17.62 1.88 19.16
CA ASN A 77 17.81 3.08 19.97
C ASN A 77 16.49 3.67 20.46
N TYR A 78 15.46 3.67 19.60
CA TYR A 78 14.12 4.10 19.98
C TYR A 78 13.55 3.24 21.13
N PHE A 79 13.69 1.91 21.07
CA PHE A 79 13.11 1.00 22.07
C PHE A 79 14.02 0.66 23.27
N ASP A 80 15.34 0.81 23.18
CA ASP A 80 16.32 0.07 23.98
C ASP A 80 16.12 0.18 25.49
N SER A 81 15.96 1.42 25.98
CA SER A 81 15.82 1.70 27.42
C SER A 81 14.54 1.09 28.00
N ALA A 82 13.41 1.31 27.34
CA ALA A 82 12.11 0.79 27.76
C ALA A 82 12.04 -0.74 27.59
N MET A 83 12.56 -1.26 26.49
CA MET A 83 12.59 -2.69 26.18
C MET A 83 13.43 -3.44 27.21
N THR A 84 14.63 -2.96 27.53
CA THR A 84 15.51 -3.56 28.54
C THR A 84 14.83 -3.61 29.90
N THR A 85 14.20 -2.50 30.32
CA THR A 85 13.46 -2.41 31.57
C THR A 85 12.32 -3.44 31.63
N CYS A 86 11.53 -3.55 30.56
CA CYS A 86 10.40 -4.47 30.49
C CYS A 86 10.84 -5.93 30.40
N ILE A 87 11.87 -6.26 29.63
CA ILE A 87 12.43 -7.63 29.57
C ILE A 87 13.00 -8.06 30.93
N ASN A 88 13.63 -7.14 31.68
CA ASN A 88 14.17 -7.45 33.01
C ASN A 88 13.10 -7.71 34.07
N SER A 89 11.84 -7.34 33.83
CA SER A 89 10.71 -7.75 34.67
C SER A 89 10.31 -9.22 34.50
N ILE A 90 10.81 -9.90 33.46
CA ILE A 90 10.55 -11.32 33.18
C ILE A 90 11.68 -12.17 33.80
N PRO A 91 11.36 -13.22 34.59
CA PRO A 91 12.36 -14.14 35.13
C PRO A 91 13.28 -14.71 34.06
N SER A 92 14.59 -14.77 34.32
CA SER A 92 15.61 -15.22 33.35
C SER A 92 15.29 -16.59 32.73
N THR A 93 14.78 -17.53 33.53
CA THR A 93 14.35 -18.87 33.11
C THR A 93 13.13 -18.89 32.17
N ARG A 94 12.46 -17.74 32.00
CA ARG A 94 11.23 -17.60 31.20
C ARG A 94 11.38 -16.70 29.98
N LYS A 95 12.45 -15.91 29.88
CA LYS A 95 12.68 -14.96 28.77
C LYS A 95 12.57 -15.64 27.39
N SER A 96 13.26 -16.76 27.17
CA SER A 96 13.24 -17.48 25.88
C SER A 96 11.87 -18.06 25.48
N ARG A 97 10.93 -18.17 26.43
CA ARG A 97 9.56 -18.62 26.19
C ARG A 97 8.56 -17.47 26.08
N ALA A 98 8.92 -16.28 26.54
CA ALA A 98 8.03 -15.13 26.57
C ALA A 98 7.78 -14.61 25.16
N LEU A 99 6.52 -14.43 24.79
CA LEU A 99 6.13 -13.92 23.47
C LEU A 99 6.38 -12.41 23.39
N ILE A 100 6.55 -11.88 22.18
CA ILE A 100 6.59 -10.45 21.92
C ILE A 100 5.70 -10.10 20.74
N PHE A 101 4.93 -9.03 20.86
CA PHE A 101 4.04 -8.51 19.84
C PHE A 101 4.19 -7.00 19.74
N LEU A 102 4.04 -6.44 18.55
CA LEU A 102 3.85 -5.02 18.29
C LEU A 102 2.65 -4.86 17.36
N GLY A 103 1.66 -4.11 17.83
CA GLY A 103 0.55 -3.64 17.02
C GLY A 103 0.67 -2.13 16.85
N ALA A 104 0.78 -1.69 15.61
CA ALA A 104 0.76 -0.27 15.27
C ALA A 104 -0.65 0.19 14.88
N THR A 105 -1.09 1.33 15.41
CA THR A 105 -2.49 1.78 15.33
C THR A 105 -2.68 2.87 14.25
N ALA A 106 -3.61 3.81 14.45
CA ALA A 106 -4.00 4.78 13.43
C ALA A 106 -2.88 5.66 12.91
N GLY A 107 -1.86 5.98 13.73
CA GLY A 107 -0.74 6.80 13.28
C GLY A 107 -0.02 6.17 12.08
N LEU A 108 0.28 4.88 12.18
CA LEU A 108 0.91 4.14 11.08
C LEU A 108 -0.09 3.79 9.98
N ARG A 109 -1.39 3.61 10.27
CA ARG A 109 -2.41 3.50 9.22
C ARG A 109 -2.42 4.74 8.33
N LEU A 110 -2.39 5.94 8.92
CA LEU A 110 -2.32 7.20 8.18
C LEU A 110 -1.00 7.39 7.46
N PHE A 111 0.12 7.16 8.15
CA PHE A 111 1.44 7.34 7.55
C PHE A 111 1.72 6.33 6.42
N ASN A 112 1.12 5.14 6.47
CA ASN A 112 1.20 4.16 5.38
C ASN A 112 0.47 4.61 4.11
N ILE A 113 -0.55 5.48 4.22
CA ILE A 113 -1.24 6.05 3.05
C ILE A 113 -0.28 6.98 2.28
N THR A 114 0.51 7.78 3.00
CA THR A 114 1.40 8.79 2.39
C THR A 114 2.83 8.28 2.14
N ASN A 115 3.30 7.30 2.93
CA ASN A 115 4.70 6.82 2.93
C ASN A 115 4.83 5.28 3.08
N PRO A 116 4.23 4.48 2.17
CA PRO A 116 4.16 3.01 2.31
C PRO A 116 5.54 2.31 2.30
N VAL A 117 6.50 2.85 1.53
CA VAL A 117 7.87 2.30 1.45
C VAL A 117 8.59 2.45 2.80
N TYR A 118 8.55 3.64 3.40
CA TYR A 118 9.18 3.89 4.69
C TYR A 118 8.56 3.00 5.79
N ILE A 119 7.24 2.83 5.80
CA ILE A 119 6.55 1.95 6.77
C ILE A 119 7.02 0.50 6.62
N THR A 120 7.18 0.02 5.38
CA THR A 120 7.69 -1.34 5.13
C THR A 120 9.09 -1.50 5.70
N LEU A 121 9.98 -0.53 5.47
CA LEU A 121 11.32 -0.51 6.06
C LEU A 121 11.27 -0.49 7.59
N LEU A 122 10.45 0.38 8.19
CA LEU A 122 10.31 0.52 9.63
C LEU A 122 9.85 -0.78 10.30
N LEU A 123 8.82 -1.44 9.77
CA LEU A 123 8.35 -2.71 10.30
C LEU A 123 9.40 -3.82 10.13
N ASN A 124 10.12 -3.86 9.00
CA ASN A 124 11.19 -4.83 8.77
C ASN A 124 12.37 -4.63 9.72
N SER A 125 12.82 -3.40 9.94
CA SER A 125 13.86 -3.08 10.92
C SER A 125 13.43 -3.38 12.34
N THR A 126 12.15 -3.20 12.66
CA THR A 126 11.58 -3.61 13.95
C THR A 126 11.59 -5.12 14.14
N ARG A 127 11.21 -5.89 13.12
CA ARG A 127 11.32 -7.36 13.12
C ARG A 127 12.76 -7.83 13.28
N ALA A 128 13.70 -7.18 12.59
CA ALA A 128 15.13 -7.46 12.69
C ALA A 128 15.66 -7.15 14.10
N TYR A 129 15.26 -6.05 14.72
CA TYR A 129 15.60 -5.77 16.11
C TYR A 129 15.01 -6.83 17.06
N PHE A 130 13.73 -7.19 16.91
CA PHE A 130 13.09 -8.15 17.80
C PHE A 130 13.66 -9.57 17.70
N SER A 131 14.18 -9.98 16.54
CA SER A 131 14.86 -11.27 16.39
C SER A 131 16.18 -11.35 17.17
N THR A 132 16.80 -10.21 17.51
CA THR A 132 17.98 -10.17 18.39
C THR A 132 17.64 -10.33 19.87
N LEU A 133 16.37 -10.12 20.25
CA LEU A 133 15.92 -10.28 21.62
C LEU A 133 15.84 -11.77 21.96
N LYS A 134 16.35 -12.17 23.12
CA LYS A 134 16.27 -13.57 23.62
C LYS A 134 14.85 -13.94 24.10
N LEU A 135 13.85 -13.68 23.26
CA LEU A 135 12.42 -13.87 23.46
C LEU A 135 11.86 -14.85 22.42
N ARG A 136 10.62 -15.30 22.59
CA ARG A 136 9.91 -16.14 21.62
C ARG A 136 9.31 -15.27 20.50
N PHE A 137 10.06 -15.15 19.42
CA PHE A 137 9.67 -14.43 18.21
C PHE A 137 9.81 -15.38 17.01
N ARG A 138 8.72 -16.09 16.65
CA ARG A 138 8.74 -17.18 15.65
C ARG A 138 7.94 -16.86 14.40
N ASP A 139 7.03 -15.90 14.49
CA ASP A 139 6.23 -15.45 13.35
C ASP A 139 6.31 -13.92 13.26
N PRO A 140 7.41 -13.38 12.69
CA PRO A 140 7.66 -11.95 12.69
C PRO A 140 6.57 -11.09 12.03
N LEU A 141 5.85 -11.66 11.04
CA LEU A 141 4.85 -10.93 10.27
C LEU A 141 3.53 -10.79 11.05
N SER A 142 3.08 -11.84 11.75
CA SER A 142 1.90 -11.72 12.63
C SER A 142 2.22 -10.97 13.93
N GLN A 143 3.45 -11.11 14.42
CA GLN A 143 3.88 -10.52 15.69
C GLN A 143 4.24 -9.03 15.58
N VAL A 144 4.61 -8.50 14.41
CA VAL A 144 4.89 -7.06 14.19
C VAL A 144 4.13 -6.58 12.96
N ARG A 145 3.04 -5.83 13.18
CA ARG A 145 2.19 -5.32 12.09
C ARG A 145 1.35 -4.11 12.48
N ILE A 146 0.77 -3.47 11.46
CA ILE A 146 -0.29 -2.48 11.62
C ILE A 146 -1.61 -3.24 11.85
N ILE A 147 -2.36 -2.86 12.89
CA ILE A 147 -3.66 -3.45 13.19
C ILE A 147 -4.78 -2.60 12.57
N SER A 148 -5.87 -3.25 12.16
CA SER A 148 -7.04 -2.51 11.67
C SER A 148 -7.71 -1.74 12.80
N GLY A 149 -8.42 -0.66 12.48
CA GLY A 149 -9.15 0.11 13.49
C GLY A 149 -10.24 -0.70 14.19
N THR A 150 -10.92 -1.57 13.44
CA THR A 150 -11.89 -2.53 14.01
C THR A 150 -11.21 -3.50 14.98
N GLU A 151 -10.05 -4.04 14.62
CA GLU A 151 -9.30 -4.96 15.46
C GLU A 151 -8.84 -4.31 16.77
N GLU A 152 -8.39 -3.06 16.71
CA GLU A 152 -8.05 -2.23 17.87
C GLU A 152 -9.28 -2.06 18.79
N GLY A 153 -10.43 -1.69 18.23
CA GLY A 153 -11.68 -1.54 18.97
C GLY A 153 -12.21 -2.84 19.59
N LEU A 154 -12.16 -3.96 18.86
CA LEU A 154 -12.57 -5.28 19.37
C LEU A 154 -11.62 -5.77 20.46
N SER A 155 -10.32 -5.56 20.29
CA SER A 155 -9.30 -5.93 21.28
C SER A 155 -9.45 -5.12 22.57
N GLY A 156 -9.82 -3.83 22.48
CA GLY A 156 -10.20 -3.01 23.65
C GLY A 156 -11.42 -3.56 24.38
N TRP A 157 -12.45 -3.96 23.63
CA TRP A 157 -13.66 -4.60 24.19
C TRP A 157 -13.35 -5.94 24.88
N ILE A 158 -12.52 -6.80 24.27
CA ILE A 158 -12.07 -8.07 24.86
C ILE A 158 -11.30 -7.80 26.16
N SER A 159 -10.32 -6.90 26.12
CA SER A 159 -9.49 -6.55 27.29
C SER A 159 -10.35 -6.15 28.48
N THR A 160 -11.29 -5.23 28.23
CA THR A 160 -12.18 -4.67 29.24
C THR A 160 -13.03 -5.76 29.88
N ASN A 161 -13.71 -6.56 29.06
CA ASN A 161 -14.65 -7.56 29.56
C ASN A 161 -13.95 -8.79 30.18
N ILE A 162 -12.68 -9.06 29.83
CA ILE A 162 -11.85 -10.05 30.53
C ILE A 162 -11.41 -9.54 31.91
N LEU A 163 -10.93 -8.30 31.99
CA LEU A 163 -10.46 -7.71 33.25
C LEU A 163 -11.61 -7.55 34.27
N LEU A 164 -12.82 -7.27 33.80
CA LEU A 164 -14.05 -7.23 34.60
C LEU A 164 -14.64 -8.62 34.87
N LYS A 165 -14.09 -9.67 34.23
CA LYS A 165 -14.52 -11.07 34.33
C LYS A 165 -15.92 -11.36 33.77
N GLU A 166 -16.47 -10.48 32.93
CA GLU A 166 -17.81 -10.67 32.35
C GLU A 166 -17.84 -11.79 31.29
N LEU A 167 -16.72 -12.09 30.64
CA LEU A 167 -16.68 -13.14 29.60
C LEU A 167 -16.67 -14.59 30.13
N PHE A 168 -16.48 -14.80 31.44
CA PHE A 168 -16.29 -16.14 32.03
C PHE A 168 -17.57 -16.73 32.64
N ASN A 169 -18.59 -15.93 32.92
CA ASN A 169 -19.79 -16.38 33.62
C ASN A 169 -20.89 -16.80 32.64
N LYS A 170 -21.06 -18.11 32.43
CA LYS A 170 -22.08 -18.68 31.53
C LYS A 170 -23.52 -18.51 32.03
N SER A 171 -23.71 -18.27 33.32
CA SER A 171 -25.02 -18.14 33.96
C SER A 171 -25.61 -16.73 33.86
N LYS A 172 -24.81 -15.73 33.46
CA LYS A 172 -25.27 -14.35 33.26
C LYS A 172 -25.80 -14.11 31.83
N PRO A 173 -26.77 -13.19 31.65
CA PRO A 173 -27.09 -12.61 30.33
C PRO A 173 -25.83 -12.11 29.60
N LEU A 174 -25.92 -11.83 28.29
CA LEU A 174 -24.84 -11.19 27.52
C LEU A 174 -24.66 -9.71 27.93
N ASP A 175 -24.49 -9.45 29.23
CA ASP A 175 -24.27 -8.13 29.82
C ASP A 175 -22.75 -7.88 29.84
N THR A 176 -22.28 -7.13 28.85
CA THR A 176 -20.86 -6.75 28.69
C THR A 176 -20.76 -5.24 28.60
N PHE A 177 -19.60 -4.70 28.97
CA PHE A 177 -19.33 -3.28 28.84
C PHE A 177 -18.97 -2.93 27.40
N GLY A 178 -19.61 -1.89 26.88
CA GLY A 178 -19.14 -1.17 25.72
C GLY A 178 -17.86 -0.38 26.03
N VAL A 179 -17.08 -0.08 24.99
CA VAL A 179 -15.77 0.52 25.09
C VAL A 179 -15.65 1.69 24.11
N LEU A 180 -15.15 2.81 24.63
CA LEU A 180 -14.72 3.97 23.87
C LEU A 180 -13.21 4.17 24.06
N ASP A 181 -12.47 4.12 22.97
CA ASP A 181 -11.04 4.38 22.95
C ASP A 181 -10.75 5.66 22.17
N MET A 182 -9.89 6.53 22.71
CA MET A 182 -9.49 7.78 22.06
C MET A 182 -7.97 7.85 21.99
N GLY A 183 -7.45 7.59 20.80
CA GLY A 183 -6.05 7.81 20.45
C GLY A 183 -5.80 9.22 19.89
N GLY A 184 -4.57 9.46 19.45
CA GLY A 184 -4.22 10.71 18.78
C GLY A 184 -4.74 10.79 17.33
N ALA A 185 -4.87 9.67 16.63
CA ALA A 185 -5.26 9.65 15.22
C ALA A 185 -6.62 9.00 14.90
N SER A 186 -7.19 8.18 15.79
CA SER A 186 -8.55 7.64 15.66
C SER A 186 -9.25 7.52 17.00
N THR A 187 -10.57 7.34 16.96
CA THR A 187 -11.37 6.90 18.12
C THR A 187 -12.22 5.70 17.74
N GLN A 188 -12.44 4.80 18.69
CA GLN A 188 -13.15 3.55 18.48
C GLN A 188 -14.37 3.47 19.41
N LEU A 189 -15.44 2.83 18.92
CA LEU A 189 -16.64 2.52 19.67
C LEU A 189 -16.99 1.05 19.46
N SER A 190 -17.04 0.28 20.54
CA SER A 190 -17.33 -1.16 20.50
C SER A 190 -18.34 -1.56 21.58
N PHE A 191 -19.39 -2.30 21.26
CA PHE A 191 -20.35 -2.81 22.24
C PHE A 191 -21.15 -4.01 21.71
N ILE A 192 -21.85 -4.73 22.60
CA ILE A 192 -22.68 -5.86 22.19
C ILE A 192 -23.79 -5.40 21.24
N ALA A 193 -23.84 -5.99 20.05
CA ALA A 193 -24.78 -5.60 19.00
C ALA A 193 -26.21 -6.08 19.36
N PRO A 194 -27.24 -5.24 19.16
CA PRO A 194 -28.63 -5.68 19.21
C PRO A 194 -28.90 -6.83 18.20
N THR A 195 -29.87 -7.69 18.51
CA THR A 195 -30.16 -8.98 17.83
C THR A 195 -30.42 -8.86 16.31
N ALA A 196 -30.69 -7.65 15.79
CA ALA A 196 -31.00 -7.33 14.39
C ALA A 196 -29.96 -6.45 13.66
N THR A 197 -28.74 -6.34 14.19
CA THR A 197 -27.69 -5.47 13.61
C THR A 197 -27.08 -6.08 12.34
N LYS A 198 -27.07 -5.33 11.22
CA LYS A 198 -26.45 -5.76 9.95
C LYS A 198 -24.93 -5.86 10.03
N GLU A 199 -24.26 -4.87 10.64
CA GLU A 199 -22.81 -4.84 10.81
C GLU A 199 -22.42 -5.28 12.23
N ARG A 200 -22.05 -6.56 12.37
CA ARG A 200 -21.63 -7.17 13.64
C ARG A 200 -20.46 -8.12 13.42
N TYR A 201 -19.56 -8.17 14.40
CA TYR A 201 -18.46 -9.13 14.47
C TYR A 201 -18.83 -10.26 15.41
N ARG A 202 -18.94 -11.47 14.85
CA ARG A 202 -19.23 -12.67 15.63
C ARG A 202 -17.93 -13.30 16.11
N MET A 203 -17.76 -13.39 17.43
CA MET A 203 -16.59 -13.99 18.07
C MET A 203 -17.02 -15.13 18.99
N ASN A 204 -16.33 -16.26 18.92
CA ASN A 204 -16.51 -17.36 19.88
C ASN A 204 -15.41 -17.24 20.96
N LEU A 205 -15.79 -16.78 22.14
CA LEU A 205 -14.88 -16.59 23.28
C LEU A 205 -15.37 -17.47 24.43
N PHE A 206 -14.48 -18.34 24.93
CA PHE A 206 -14.77 -19.25 26.05
C PHE A 206 -16.03 -20.12 25.84
N ASN A 207 -16.21 -20.64 24.62
CA ASN A 207 -17.37 -21.42 24.17
C ASN A 207 -18.70 -20.65 24.25
N ARG A 208 -18.66 -19.33 24.06
CA ARG A 208 -19.85 -18.48 23.93
C ARG A 208 -19.69 -17.55 22.75
N ASN A 209 -20.75 -17.42 21.96
CA ASN A 209 -20.79 -16.51 20.83
C ASN A 209 -21.18 -15.10 21.31
N TYR A 210 -20.41 -14.11 20.89
CA TYR A 210 -20.67 -12.69 21.10
C TYR A 210 -20.79 -12.01 19.74
N ASP A 211 -21.87 -11.28 19.54
CA ASP A 211 -22.06 -10.42 18.37
C ASP A 211 -21.76 -8.99 18.81
N VAL A 212 -20.64 -8.42 18.35
CA VAL A 212 -20.13 -7.12 18.80
C VAL A 212 -20.14 -6.14 17.64
N TYR A 213 -20.75 -4.97 17.83
CA TYR A 213 -20.55 -3.82 16.94
C TYR A 213 -19.21 -3.18 17.29
N SER A 214 -18.39 -2.86 16.29
CA SER A 214 -17.12 -2.16 16.47
C SER A 214 -16.86 -1.28 15.26
N HIS A 215 -16.56 -0.01 15.49
CA HIS A 215 -16.15 0.91 14.44
C HIS A 215 -14.99 1.79 14.89
N SER A 216 -14.15 2.19 13.93
CA SER A 216 -13.00 3.07 14.15
C SER A 216 -13.09 4.29 13.25
N TYR A 217 -13.28 5.46 13.87
CA TYR A 217 -13.33 6.74 13.21
C TYR A 217 -11.90 7.30 13.04
N LEU A 218 -11.28 6.97 11.91
CA LEU A 218 -9.98 7.51 11.53
C LEU A 218 -10.06 9.03 11.32
N CYS A 219 -9.03 9.79 11.70
CA CYS A 219 -8.98 11.26 11.73
C CYS A 219 -9.82 11.93 12.84
N TYR A 220 -10.47 11.15 13.71
CA TYR A 220 -11.22 11.65 14.87
C TYR A 220 -10.50 11.42 16.22
N GLY A 221 -9.25 10.94 16.19
CA GLY A 221 -8.38 11.02 17.37
C GLY A 221 -7.97 12.46 17.66
N GLN A 222 -7.67 12.80 18.91
CA GLN A 222 -7.58 14.20 19.34
C GLN A 222 -6.51 15.04 18.61
N ASP A 223 -5.38 14.45 18.22
CA ASP A 223 -4.30 15.17 17.52
C ASP A 223 -4.67 15.44 16.07
N GLN A 224 -5.10 14.42 15.32
CA GLN A 224 -5.52 14.57 13.94
C GLN A 224 -6.78 15.42 13.82
N ALA A 225 -7.70 15.29 14.79
CA ALA A 225 -8.88 16.12 14.88
C ALA A 225 -8.52 17.60 15.03
N ARG A 226 -7.49 17.93 15.80
CA ARG A 226 -7.01 19.30 15.98
C ARG A 226 -6.37 19.85 14.70
N LEU A 227 -5.52 19.06 14.04
CA LEU A 227 -4.89 19.47 12.78
C LEU A 227 -5.93 19.77 11.69
N VAL A 228 -6.93 18.89 11.51
CA VAL A 228 -8.02 19.10 10.54
C VAL A 228 -8.84 20.34 10.89
N TYR A 229 -9.13 20.56 12.18
CA TYR A 229 -9.83 21.76 12.64
C TYR A 229 -9.02 23.04 12.37
N GLN A 230 -7.73 23.05 12.69
CA GLN A 230 -6.84 24.19 12.47
C GLN A 230 -6.63 24.48 10.96
N GLY A 231 -6.52 23.43 10.13
CA GLY A 231 -6.49 23.57 8.67
C GLY A 231 -7.73 24.29 8.13
N LYS A 232 -8.91 23.95 8.65
CA LYS A 232 -10.16 24.66 8.29
C LYS A 232 -10.16 26.13 8.72
N LEU A 233 -9.56 26.47 9.86
CA LEU A 233 -9.42 27.89 10.25
C LEU A 233 -8.50 28.64 9.28
N VAL A 234 -7.42 28.00 8.82
CA VAL A 234 -6.51 28.58 7.82
C VAL A 234 -7.24 28.83 6.51
N GLU A 235 -8.05 27.88 6.04
CA GLU A 235 -8.90 28.06 4.85
C GLU A 235 -9.86 29.25 4.99
N GLN A 236 -10.46 29.42 6.17
CA GLN A 236 -11.39 30.53 6.46
C GLN A 236 -10.70 31.88 6.61
N ALA A 237 -9.42 31.91 6.96
CA ALA A 237 -8.66 33.12 7.22
C ALA A 237 -8.16 33.85 5.96
N ASN A 238 -8.53 33.36 4.76
CA ASN A 238 -8.33 34.02 3.47
C ASN A 238 -6.91 34.63 3.29
N ARG A 239 -5.88 33.79 3.40
CA ARG A 239 -4.43 34.12 3.28
C ARG A 239 -3.80 34.88 4.46
N SER A 240 -4.49 35.09 5.57
CA SER A 240 -3.83 35.55 6.81
C SER A 240 -2.90 34.47 7.38
N LEU A 241 -1.74 34.87 7.90
CA LEU A 241 -0.86 34.00 8.69
C LEU A 241 -1.16 34.07 10.19
N SER A 242 -1.89 35.10 10.63
CA SER A 242 -2.39 35.23 12.00
C SER A 242 -3.83 34.71 12.05
N ILE A 243 -4.04 33.60 12.76
CA ILE A 243 -5.30 32.86 12.78
C ILE A 243 -5.89 32.93 14.18
N HIS A 244 -7.10 33.48 14.32
CA HIS A 244 -7.80 33.42 15.60
C HIS A 244 -8.41 32.03 15.82
N ASP A 245 -7.98 31.35 16.88
CA ASP A 245 -8.46 30.02 17.23
C ASP A 245 -9.43 30.06 18.43
N PRO A 246 -10.74 29.88 18.21
CA PRO A 246 -11.73 29.91 19.28
C PRO A 246 -11.65 28.73 20.26
N CYS A 247 -11.02 27.63 19.88
CA CYS A 247 -10.90 26.43 20.70
C CYS A 247 -9.58 26.36 21.50
N LEU A 248 -8.64 27.28 21.26
CA LEU A 248 -7.46 27.47 22.12
C LEU A 248 -7.78 28.41 23.29
N GLN A 249 -7.11 28.22 24.43
CA GLN A 249 -7.31 29.16 25.55
C GLN A 249 -6.88 30.57 25.16
N ARG A 250 -7.58 31.55 25.73
CA ARG A 250 -7.31 32.96 25.50
C ARG A 250 -5.85 33.30 25.79
N ASP A 251 -5.22 34.06 24.91
CA ASP A 251 -3.81 34.51 24.98
C ASP A 251 -2.76 33.40 24.75
N TYR A 252 -3.17 32.15 24.46
CA TYR A 252 -2.24 31.12 24.04
C TYR A 252 -1.87 31.33 22.56
N ILE A 253 -0.59 31.19 22.24
CA ILE A 253 -0.09 31.30 20.86
C ILE A 253 0.65 30.00 20.52
N GLU A 254 0.32 29.42 19.38
CA GLU A 254 1.03 28.28 18.80
C GLU A 254 1.38 28.57 17.34
N ASN A 255 2.61 28.26 16.96
CA ASN A 255 3.04 28.38 15.58
C ASN A 255 3.07 26.99 14.93
N LYS A 256 2.53 26.87 13.72
CA LYS A 256 2.54 25.66 12.90
C LYS A 256 3.01 25.97 11.50
N THR A 257 3.87 25.12 10.97
CA THR A 257 4.22 25.18 9.54
C THR A 257 3.07 24.65 8.70
N TYR A 258 3.06 24.97 7.41
CA TYR A 258 2.16 24.35 6.44
C TYR A 258 2.24 22.82 6.49
N ASN A 259 3.45 22.26 6.55
CA ASN A 259 3.64 20.81 6.62
C ASN A 259 3.06 20.20 7.90
N ASP A 260 3.13 20.89 9.05
CA ASP A 260 2.54 20.37 10.30
C ASP A 260 1.03 20.18 10.20
N LEU A 261 0.34 21.05 9.46
CA LEU A 261 -1.12 21.04 9.32
C LEU A 261 -1.57 20.10 8.20
N PHE A 262 -0.88 20.14 7.07
CA PHE A 262 -1.39 19.56 5.82
C PHE A 262 -0.69 18.29 5.37
N SER A 263 0.45 17.88 5.96
CA SER A 263 1.14 16.64 5.55
C SER A 263 0.39 15.35 5.91
N THR A 264 -0.60 15.43 6.78
CA THR A 264 -1.42 14.28 7.18
C THR A 264 -2.49 13.97 6.13
N ALA A 265 -2.70 12.67 5.85
CA ALA A 265 -3.80 12.20 5.00
C ALA A 265 -5.19 12.68 5.46
N CYS A 266 -5.34 13.02 6.75
CA CYS A 266 -6.59 13.54 7.31
C CYS A 266 -6.95 14.96 6.83
N ALA A 267 -5.96 15.76 6.45
CA ALA A 267 -6.16 17.13 5.96
C ALA A 267 -6.39 17.17 4.44
N HIS A 268 -5.99 16.12 3.71
CA HIS A 268 -6.02 16.06 2.23
C HIS A 268 -7.38 15.62 1.62
N GLY A 269 -8.49 15.63 2.37
CA GLY A 269 -9.72 14.94 1.96
C GLY A 269 -11.06 15.61 2.28
N GLN A 270 -11.09 16.92 2.54
CA GLN A 270 -12.35 17.66 2.75
C GLN A 270 -12.30 18.96 1.94
N ASN A 271 -13.03 19.00 0.82
CA ASN A 271 -13.36 20.20 0.04
C ASN A 271 -12.20 21.07 -0.50
N GLY A 272 -11.72 20.74 -1.70
CA GLY A 272 -11.73 21.67 -2.84
C GLY A 272 -11.14 23.07 -2.72
N SER A 273 -10.24 23.34 -1.78
CA SER A 273 -9.61 24.67 -1.65
C SER A 273 -8.12 24.56 -1.86
N SER A 274 -7.73 24.59 -3.14
CA SER A 274 -6.40 24.99 -3.59
C SER A 274 -6.17 26.46 -3.24
N VAL A 275 -5.95 26.76 -1.96
CA VAL A 275 -5.37 28.05 -1.57
C VAL A 275 -3.86 27.81 -1.49
N TYR A 276 -3.19 28.21 -2.56
CA TYR A 276 -1.74 28.15 -2.80
C TYR A 276 -0.82 28.31 -1.57
N PHE A 277 0.43 27.88 -1.76
CA PHE A 277 1.70 28.58 -1.48
C PHE A 277 2.68 27.78 -0.60
N ASN A 278 3.89 27.60 -1.14
CA ASN A 278 5.17 27.46 -0.44
C ASN A 278 5.16 26.68 0.90
N THR A 279 5.78 25.50 0.92
CA THR A 279 5.99 24.66 2.12
C THR A 279 6.72 25.36 3.27
N SER A 280 7.25 26.57 3.06
CA SER A 280 7.93 27.41 4.06
C SER A 280 7.00 28.33 4.87
N LEU A 281 5.68 28.33 4.64
CA LEU A 281 4.75 29.17 5.41
C LEU A 281 4.60 28.71 6.88
N VAL A 282 4.51 29.68 7.79
CA VAL A 282 4.26 29.48 9.22
C VAL A 282 3.02 30.28 9.64
N PHE A 283 2.03 29.58 10.18
CA PHE A 283 0.79 30.14 10.71
C PHE A 283 0.91 30.31 12.23
N SER A 284 0.45 31.45 12.75
CA SER A 284 0.38 31.74 14.18
C SER A 284 -1.08 31.70 14.64
N PHE A 285 -1.43 30.69 15.43
CA PHE A 285 -2.75 30.51 16.00
C PHE A 285 -2.84 31.23 17.35
N ILE A 286 -3.74 32.20 17.44
CA ILE A 286 -3.97 33.04 18.62
C ILE A 286 -5.28 32.59 19.26
N GLY A 287 -5.19 31.99 20.44
CA GLY A 287 -6.35 31.53 21.19
C GLY A 287 -7.23 32.66 21.68
N THR A 288 -8.53 32.57 21.41
CA THR A 288 -9.52 33.57 21.84
C THR A 288 -10.42 33.05 22.96
N GLY A 289 -10.52 31.73 23.12
CA GLY A 289 -11.41 31.10 24.10
C GLY A 289 -12.91 31.30 23.81
N ASP A 290 -13.29 31.65 22.57
CA ASP A 290 -14.69 31.81 22.19
C ASP A 290 -15.40 30.45 22.08
N TYR A 291 -15.99 30.06 23.20
CA TYR A 291 -16.78 28.83 23.32
C TYR A 291 -17.90 28.71 22.27
N LYS A 292 -18.60 29.81 21.94
CA LYS A 292 -19.75 29.72 21.02
C LYS A 292 -19.27 29.39 19.62
N GLU A 293 -18.22 30.07 19.18
CA GLU A 293 -17.65 29.89 17.86
C GLU A 293 -16.93 28.54 17.75
N CYS A 294 -16.14 28.16 18.76
CA CYS A 294 -15.50 26.84 18.84
C CYS A 294 -16.54 25.72 18.68
N LYS A 295 -17.67 25.81 19.42
CA LYS A 295 -18.76 24.84 19.31
C LYS A 295 -19.39 24.80 17.91
N ARG A 296 -19.59 25.96 17.27
CA ARG A 296 -20.18 26.05 15.92
C ARG A 296 -19.29 25.31 14.91
N ILE A 297 -18.00 25.64 14.87
CA ILE A 297 -17.04 25.06 13.92
C ILE A 297 -16.86 23.56 14.19
N MET A 298 -16.76 23.15 15.45
CA MET A 298 -16.63 21.73 15.81
C MET A 298 -17.86 20.90 15.42
N LYS A 299 -19.07 21.46 15.55
CA LYS A 299 -20.31 20.78 15.14
C LYS A 299 -20.30 20.46 13.63
N GLU A 300 -19.77 21.35 12.79
CA GLU A 300 -19.74 21.17 11.33
C GLU A 300 -18.90 19.98 10.88
N ARG A 301 -18.05 19.43 11.77
CA ARG A 301 -17.25 18.23 11.47
C ARG A 301 -18.05 16.93 11.50
N PHE A 302 -19.25 16.95 12.08
CA PHE A 302 -20.11 15.78 12.19
C PHE A 302 -21.24 15.91 11.17
N ASN A 303 -21.02 15.35 9.97
CA ASN A 303 -22.03 15.39 8.93
C ASN A 303 -23.11 14.32 9.17
N ASN A 304 -24.29 14.77 9.57
CA ASN A 304 -25.47 13.92 9.80
C ASN A 304 -26.54 14.10 8.71
N SER A 305 -26.21 14.74 7.58
CA SER A 305 -27.19 15.05 6.52
C SER A 305 -27.51 13.86 5.61
N SER A 306 -26.66 12.83 5.58
CA SER A 306 -26.81 11.66 4.72
C SER A 306 -26.56 10.36 5.49
N CYS A 307 -27.48 9.41 5.36
CA CYS A 307 -27.32 8.04 5.86
C CYS A 307 -27.90 7.05 4.85
N SER A 308 -27.03 6.22 4.27
CA SER A 308 -27.34 5.14 3.32
C SER A 308 -27.82 3.87 4.03
N SER A 309 -27.65 3.80 5.34
CA SER A 309 -28.08 2.69 6.18
C SER A 309 -29.36 3.03 6.95
N SER A 310 -29.92 2.07 7.69
CA SER A 310 -31.13 2.29 8.49
C SER A 310 -30.93 3.35 9.58
N THR A 311 -29.73 3.40 10.15
CA THR A 311 -29.32 4.35 11.18
C THR A 311 -27.82 4.61 11.04
N CYS A 312 -27.39 5.84 11.29
CA CYS A 312 -25.98 6.22 11.23
C CYS A 312 -25.57 7.01 12.47
N SER A 313 -24.28 6.97 12.76
CA SER A 313 -23.64 7.93 13.66
C SER A 313 -23.48 9.27 12.93
N PHE A 314 -22.41 9.40 12.14
CA PHE A 314 -22.08 10.56 11.30
C PHE A 314 -21.23 10.11 10.10
N ASN A 315 -21.09 10.97 9.08
CA ASN A 315 -20.35 10.72 7.85
C ASN A 315 -20.74 9.41 7.14
N ASN A 316 -22.05 9.12 7.09
CA ASN A 316 -22.59 7.92 6.47
C ASN A 316 -22.11 6.58 7.10
N VAL A 317 -21.62 6.61 8.34
CA VAL A 317 -21.20 5.40 9.06
C VAL A 317 -22.39 4.78 9.78
N TYR A 318 -22.67 3.51 9.49
CA TYR A 318 -23.71 2.78 10.21
C TYR A 318 -23.36 2.66 11.70
N GLN A 319 -24.37 2.92 12.53
CA GLN A 319 -24.33 2.67 13.97
C GLN A 319 -25.76 2.35 14.40
N PRO A 320 -25.99 1.35 15.27
CA PRO A 320 -27.31 1.16 15.85
C PRO A 320 -27.63 2.35 16.77
N VAL A 321 -28.57 3.19 16.33
CA VAL A 321 -29.04 4.39 17.05
C VAL A 321 -30.56 4.28 17.22
N PRO A 322 -31.13 4.59 18.40
CA PRO A 322 -30.44 4.98 19.63
C PRO A 322 -29.62 3.81 20.22
N ILE A 323 -28.46 4.14 20.80
CA ILE A 323 -27.72 3.17 21.61
C ILE A 323 -28.55 2.90 22.88
N SER A 324 -28.88 1.63 23.13
CA SER A 324 -29.66 1.25 24.32
C SER A 324 -29.03 1.79 25.60
N SER A 325 -29.84 2.44 26.45
CA SER A 325 -29.41 2.93 27.76
C SER A 325 -29.04 1.81 28.73
N SER A 326 -29.43 0.57 28.44
CA SER A 326 -29.02 -0.61 29.24
C SER A 326 -27.54 -0.95 29.10
N ILE A 327 -26.86 -0.43 28.06
CA ILE A 327 -25.44 -0.73 27.81
C ILE A 327 -24.58 0.17 28.69
N LYS A 328 -23.72 -0.45 29.50
CA LYS A 328 -22.71 0.24 30.30
C LYS A 328 -21.49 0.50 29.44
N PHE A 329 -20.86 1.66 29.58
CA PHE A 329 -19.71 2.05 28.77
C PHE A 329 -18.50 2.41 29.62
N ILE A 330 -17.33 2.05 29.11
CA ILE A 330 -16.02 2.45 29.64
C ILE A 330 -15.30 3.26 28.57
N ALA A 331 -14.84 4.45 28.93
CA ALA A 331 -13.92 5.23 28.11
C ALA A 331 -12.51 5.23 28.70
N MET A 332 -11.52 5.13 27.83
CA MET A 332 -10.11 5.02 28.18
C MET A 332 -9.21 5.97 27.38
N ALA A 333 -7.90 5.87 27.59
CA ALA A 333 -6.89 6.66 26.89
C ALA A 333 -7.15 8.18 27.00
N ALA A 334 -7.21 8.92 25.89
CA ALA A 334 -7.33 10.37 25.94
C ALA A 334 -8.68 10.87 26.50
N TRP A 335 -9.73 10.04 26.51
CA TRP A 335 -10.95 10.32 27.28
C TRP A 335 -10.62 10.48 28.77
N TYR A 336 -9.82 9.58 29.34
CA TYR A 336 -9.37 9.69 30.73
C TYR A 336 -8.56 10.96 30.97
N SER A 337 -7.62 11.27 30.08
CA SER A 337 -6.80 12.49 30.19
C SER A 337 -7.65 13.75 30.20
N THR A 338 -8.67 13.82 29.34
CA THR A 338 -9.57 14.98 29.23
C THR A 338 -10.48 15.09 30.45
N PHE A 339 -11.21 14.02 30.78
CA PHE A 339 -12.21 14.07 31.86
C PHE A 339 -11.63 14.09 33.27
N SER A 340 -10.45 13.50 33.51
CA SER A 340 -9.75 13.68 34.79
C SER A 340 -9.38 15.13 35.06
N ARG A 341 -9.17 15.93 34.01
CA ARG A 341 -8.91 17.37 34.10
C ARG A 341 -10.18 18.21 34.16
N LEU A 342 -11.27 17.74 33.55
CA LEU A 342 -12.61 18.36 33.68
C LEU A 342 -13.27 18.08 35.03
N ALA A 343 -12.88 17.01 35.71
CA ALA A 343 -13.54 16.49 36.90
C ALA A 343 -13.84 17.55 37.99
N PRO A 344 -12.91 18.48 38.32
CA PRO A 344 -13.20 19.54 39.29
C PRO A 344 -14.34 20.47 38.88
N ASN A 345 -14.54 20.70 37.58
CA ASN A 345 -15.55 21.61 37.04
C ASN A 345 -16.92 20.93 36.83
N ILE A 346 -16.98 19.61 36.84
CA ILE A 346 -18.23 18.83 36.79
C ILE A 346 -18.55 18.14 38.13
N SER A 347 -17.85 18.53 39.21
CA SER A 347 -18.07 18.06 40.58
C SER A 347 -18.03 16.54 40.78
N ILE A 348 -17.20 15.83 40.00
CA ILE A 348 -17.00 14.38 40.13
C ILE A 348 -15.64 14.08 40.76
N LYS A 349 -15.59 13.09 41.66
CA LYS A 349 -14.35 12.64 42.32
C LYS A 349 -13.95 11.25 41.80
N PRO A 350 -12.64 10.95 41.69
CA PRO A 350 -12.20 9.61 41.36
C PRO A 350 -12.46 8.66 42.52
N ASN A 351 -12.68 7.38 42.21
CA ASN A 351 -12.67 6.32 43.19
C ASN A 351 -11.23 5.96 43.63
N HIS A 352 -11.10 4.92 44.47
CA HIS A 352 -9.81 4.50 45.01
C HIS A 352 -8.77 4.04 43.95
N ASP A 353 -9.25 3.61 42.77
CA ASP A 353 -8.43 3.22 41.62
C ASP A 353 -8.12 4.38 40.67
N GLY A 354 -8.61 5.59 40.97
CA GLY A 354 -8.44 6.77 40.12
C GLY A 354 -9.45 6.88 38.98
N ASN A 355 -10.53 6.09 38.99
CA ASN A 355 -11.55 6.02 37.95
C ASN A 355 -12.77 6.90 38.29
N TYR A 356 -13.49 7.41 37.30
CA TYR A 356 -14.64 8.31 37.48
C TYR A 356 -15.94 7.67 36.97
N ASN A 357 -17.04 7.83 37.72
CA ASN A 357 -18.35 7.25 37.39
C ASN A 357 -19.42 8.32 37.17
N PHE A 358 -20.07 8.33 36.01
CA PHE A 358 -20.93 9.41 35.53
C PHE A 358 -22.40 9.26 35.95
N THR A 359 -22.71 8.41 36.95
CA THR A 359 -24.06 8.17 37.50
C THR A 359 -24.99 9.39 37.65
N SER A 360 -24.45 10.59 37.93
CA SER A 360 -25.22 11.82 38.11
C SER A 360 -24.87 12.94 37.11
N ILE A 361 -24.03 12.67 36.13
CA ILE A 361 -23.51 13.66 35.17
C ILE A 361 -24.38 13.70 33.92
N LYS A 362 -24.78 14.90 33.51
CA LYS A 362 -25.52 15.15 32.27
C LYS A 362 -24.63 15.81 31.21
N LEU A 363 -25.05 15.74 29.95
CA LEU A 363 -24.38 16.44 28.84
C LEU A 363 -24.30 17.96 29.08
N ALA A 364 -25.28 18.52 29.78
CA ALA A 364 -25.32 19.93 30.15
C ALA A 364 -24.21 20.33 31.15
N ASP A 365 -23.84 19.44 32.08
CA ASP A 365 -22.80 19.69 33.07
C ASP A 365 -21.42 19.75 32.41
N ILE A 366 -21.14 18.79 31.52
CA ILE A 366 -19.92 18.75 30.69
C ILE A 366 -19.84 20.03 29.85
N LYS A 367 -20.95 20.42 29.21
CA LYS A 367 -21.06 21.63 28.41
C LYS A 367 -20.78 22.90 29.23
N HIS A 368 -21.27 22.97 30.47
CA HIS A 368 -21.04 24.11 31.37
C HIS A 368 -19.56 24.20 31.78
N ALA A 369 -18.96 23.08 32.16
CA ALA A 369 -17.55 23.01 32.51
C ALA A 369 -16.63 23.43 31.34
N MET A 370 -16.91 22.96 30.13
CA MET A 370 -16.20 23.37 28.92
C MET A 370 -16.24 24.88 28.71
N LYS A 371 -17.43 25.49 28.83
CA LYS A 371 -17.60 26.93 28.69
C LYS A 371 -16.78 27.72 29.71
N ALA A 372 -16.67 27.22 30.94
CA ALA A 372 -15.83 27.83 31.96
C ALA A 372 -14.34 27.71 31.62
N ILE A 373 -13.90 26.54 31.15
CA ILE A 373 -12.48 26.25 30.83
C ILE A 373 -11.99 27.02 29.60
N CYS A 374 -12.76 27.05 28.52
CA CYS A 374 -12.38 27.77 27.30
C CYS A 374 -12.16 29.27 27.54
N LYS A 375 -12.90 29.86 28.47
CA LYS A 375 -12.80 31.28 28.80
C LYS A 375 -11.57 31.65 29.64
N GLN A 376 -10.87 30.70 30.24
CA GLN A 376 -9.72 31.00 31.09
C GLN A 376 -8.55 31.53 30.24
N SER A 377 -7.85 32.56 30.74
CA SER A 377 -6.62 33.04 30.09
C SER A 377 -5.49 32.05 30.34
N TRP A 378 -4.66 31.82 29.33
CA TRP A 378 -3.50 30.93 29.39
C TRP A 378 -2.59 31.26 30.58
N SER A 379 -2.37 32.55 30.85
CA SER A 379 -1.57 33.04 31.98
C SER A 379 -2.03 32.51 33.36
N HIS A 380 -3.34 32.23 33.52
CA HIS A 380 -3.92 31.75 34.77
C HIS A 380 -3.98 30.21 34.86
N VAL A 381 -3.79 29.51 33.73
CA VAL A 381 -3.89 28.05 33.62
C VAL A 381 -2.53 27.39 33.41
N HIS A 382 -1.55 28.15 32.92
CA HIS A 382 -0.18 27.71 32.72
C HIS A 382 0.51 27.49 34.07
N LYS A 383 0.82 26.23 34.37
CA LYS A 383 1.82 25.87 35.38
C LYS A 383 3.04 25.31 34.64
N PRO A 384 4.27 25.76 34.97
CA PRO A 384 5.48 25.11 34.48
C PRO A 384 5.36 23.62 34.82
N ASN A 385 5.51 22.73 33.83
CA ASN A 385 5.34 21.27 33.91
C ASN A 385 3.95 20.68 33.65
N GLN A 386 2.93 21.47 33.28
CA GLN A 386 1.58 20.91 33.02
C GLN A 386 0.97 21.17 31.64
N HIS A 387 1.66 21.84 30.70
CA HIS A 387 1.27 22.11 29.30
C HIS A 387 -0.17 21.67 28.94
N ARG A 388 -1.14 22.59 29.11
CA ARG A 388 -2.59 22.34 28.97
C ARG A 388 -3.28 23.05 27.78
N PRO A 389 -2.61 23.43 26.68
CA PRO A 389 -3.19 24.37 25.71
C PRO A 389 -4.39 23.82 24.91
N PHE A 390 -4.65 22.51 25.00
CA PHE A 390 -5.67 21.85 24.18
C PHE A 390 -6.88 21.38 24.98
N LEU A 391 -6.99 21.66 26.28
CA LEU A 391 -8.11 21.16 27.09
C LEU A 391 -9.47 21.68 26.61
N CYS A 392 -9.55 22.94 26.17
CA CYS A 392 -10.77 23.49 25.58
C CYS A 392 -11.15 22.73 24.30
N PHE A 393 -10.24 22.61 23.34
CA PHE A 393 -10.44 21.83 22.13
C PHE A 393 -10.82 20.37 22.42
N ASN A 394 -10.03 19.66 23.23
CA ASN A 394 -10.23 18.23 23.53
C ASN A 394 -11.60 17.99 24.18
N SER A 395 -11.97 18.80 25.17
CA SER A 395 -13.29 18.68 25.82
C SER A 395 -14.44 19.02 24.88
N MET A 396 -14.26 19.98 23.96
CA MET A 396 -15.24 20.27 22.92
C MET A 396 -15.39 19.11 21.95
N HIS A 397 -14.28 18.55 21.47
CA HIS A 397 -14.25 17.39 20.56
C HIS A 397 -14.96 16.18 21.17
N ASP A 398 -14.57 15.83 22.39
CA ASP A 398 -15.14 14.75 23.19
C ASP A 398 -16.67 14.92 23.39
N TRP A 399 -17.11 16.14 23.77
CA TRP A 399 -18.54 16.44 23.93
C TRP A 399 -19.31 16.41 22.60
N THR A 400 -18.73 16.92 21.51
CA THR A 400 -19.36 16.85 20.18
C THR A 400 -19.47 15.42 19.66
N LEU A 401 -18.51 14.56 19.98
CA LEU A 401 -18.60 13.13 19.71
C LEU A 401 -19.75 12.49 20.48
N PHE A 402 -19.90 12.76 21.78
CA PHE A 402 -21.05 12.24 22.53
C PHE A 402 -22.38 12.74 21.96
N GLN A 403 -22.52 14.04 21.75
CA GLN A 403 -23.80 14.66 21.38
C GLN A 403 -24.20 14.43 19.92
N TYR A 404 -23.27 14.60 18.99
CA TYR A 404 -23.56 14.62 17.54
C TYR A 404 -23.01 13.42 16.79
N GLY A 405 -21.95 12.79 17.31
CA GLY A 405 -21.34 11.63 16.68
C GLY A 405 -22.02 10.33 17.09
N PHE A 406 -21.90 9.96 18.36
CA PHE A 406 -22.41 8.71 18.92
C PHE A 406 -23.87 8.80 19.38
N HIS A 407 -24.46 10.01 19.40
CA HIS A 407 -25.84 10.27 19.82
C HIS A 407 -26.15 9.74 21.22
N MET A 408 -25.22 9.93 22.16
CA MET A 408 -25.41 9.55 23.55
C MET A 408 -26.40 10.50 24.22
N THR A 409 -27.24 9.93 25.09
CA THR A 409 -28.21 10.66 25.92
C THR A 409 -27.72 10.76 27.36
N ASP A 410 -28.36 11.61 28.17
CA ASP A 410 -28.12 11.64 29.62
C ASP A 410 -28.36 10.27 30.28
N GLU A 411 -29.26 9.44 29.74
CA GLU A 411 -29.51 8.10 30.25
C GLU A 411 -28.33 7.15 29.96
N ASN A 412 -27.70 7.25 28.78
CA ASN A 412 -26.48 6.50 28.50
C ASN A 412 -25.34 6.93 29.44
N LEU A 413 -25.23 8.23 29.76
CA LEU A 413 -24.17 8.76 30.62
C LEU A 413 -24.25 8.25 32.07
N LYS A 414 -25.44 7.94 32.60
CA LYS A 414 -25.58 7.36 33.96
C LYS A 414 -24.82 6.05 34.14
N HIS A 415 -24.59 5.32 33.06
CA HIS A 415 -23.89 4.03 33.05
C HIS A 415 -22.49 4.12 32.44
N PHE A 416 -21.93 5.33 32.38
CA PHE A 416 -20.64 5.62 31.78
C PHE A 416 -19.53 5.73 32.83
N GLN A 417 -18.37 5.16 32.54
CA GLN A 417 -17.20 5.20 33.41
C GLN A 417 -15.95 5.64 32.64
N ILE A 418 -15.17 6.52 33.24
CA ILE A 418 -13.87 6.94 32.73
C ILE A 418 -12.79 6.21 33.52
N ILE A 419 -12.07 5.30 32.86
CA ILE A 419 -11.20 4.33 33.54
C ILE A 419 -9.75 4.50 33.08
N LYS A 420 -8.83 4.44 34.05
CA LYS A 420 -7.38 4.34 33.82
C LYS A 420 -6.88 2.91 34.04
N THR A 421 -7.37 2.24 35.07
CA THR A 421 -6.94 0.88 35.42
C THR A 421 -8.11 0.01 35.90
N ILE A 422 -8.01 -1.30 35.66
CA ILE A 422 -8.90 -2.32 36.21
C ILE A 422 -8.03 -3.39 36.90
N HIS A 423 -8.22 -3.59 38.20
CA HIS A 423 -7.43 -4.54 39.00
C HIS A 423 -5.90 -4.33 38.84
N SER A 424 -5.44 -3.07 38.88
CA SER A 424 -4.05 -2.65 38.63
C SER A 424 -3.50 -2.90 37.21
N ASN A 425 -4.33 -3.32 36.26
CA ASN A 425 -3.96 -3.39 34.85
C ASN A 425 -4.33 -2.07 34.19
N GLU A 426 -3.40 -1.48 33.44
CA GLU A 426 -3.73 -0.38 32.54
C GLU A 426 -4.67 -0.89 31.45
N ILE A 427 -5.75 -0.15 31.22
CA ILE A 427 -6.76 -0.52 30.24
C ILE A 427 -6.38 0.00 28.84
N GLY A 428 -6.60 -0.83 27.84
CA GLY A 428 -6.28 -0.57 26.43
C GLY A 428 -6.54 -1.82 25.59
N TRP A 429 -6.20 -1.78 24.31
CA TRP A 429 -6.43 -2.90 23.38
C TRP A 429 -5.41 -4.04 23.50
N THR A 430 -4.24 -3.78 24.09
CA THR A 430 -3.06 -4.66 24.05
C THR A 430 -3.27 -6.04 24.68
N LEU A 431 -4.03 -6.13 25.78
CA LEU A 431 -4.33 -7.41 26.43
C LEU A 431 -5.20 -8.31 25.53
N GLY A 432 -6.30 -7.77 25.01
CA GLY A 432 -7.23 -8.50 24.13
C GLY A 432 -6.55 -8.90 22.84
N TYR A 433 -5.67 -8.05 22.31
CA TYR A 433 -4.83 -8.37 21.16
C TYR A 433 -3.92 -9.57 21.46
N MET A 434 -3.19 -9.57 22.58
CA MET A 434 -2.37 -10.71 22.99
C MET A 434 -3.17 -12.00 23.06
N ILE A 435 -4.36 -11.95 23.67
CA ILE A 435 -5.18 -13.14 23.85
C ILE A 435 -5.70 -13.65 22.49
N ASN A 436 -6.07 -12.74 21.59
CA ASN A 436 -6.44 -13.08 20.22
C ASN A 436 -5.28 -13.72 19.44
N GLN A 437 -4.09 -13.11 19.48
CA GLN A 437 -2.89 -13.61 18.79
C GLN A 437 -2.37 -14.94 19.35
N THR A 438 -2.64 -15.23 20.63
CA THR A 438 -2.28 -16.50 21.25
C THR A 438 -3.36 -17.57 21.11
N ASN A 439 -4.37 -17.31 20.26
CA ASN A 439 -5.52 -18.18 20.01
C ASN A 439 -6.16 -18.66 21.33
N TYR A 440 -6.31 -17.70 22.26
CA TYR A 440 -6.84 -17.85 23.61
C TYR A 440 -6.20 -19.00 24.42
N LEU A 441 -4.89 -19.24 24.21
CA LEU A 441 -3.92 -20.05 24.97
C LEU A 441 -4.06 -21.60 24.87
N ASP A 442 -3.74 -22.16 23.68
CA ASP A 442 -3.82 -23.56 23.18
C ASP A 442 -3.52 -24.77 24.15
N PRO A 443 -4.43 -25.78 24.27
CA PRO A 443 -4.30 -27.02 25.05
C PRO A 443 -4.04 -28.34 24.25
N LYS A 444 -3.19 -28.39 23.23
CA LYS A 444 -2.92 -29.64 22.48
C LYS A 444 -1.75 -30.47 23.03
N HIS A 445 -2.05 -31.60 23.68
CA HIS A 445 -1.45 -32.96 23.53
C HIS A 445 -2.06 -33.93 24.58
N ARG A 446 -2.98 -34.82 24.17
CA ARG A 446 -3.38 -36.02 24.96
C ARG A 446 -3.10 -37.28 24.13
N PRO A 447 -2.13 -38.13 24.52
CA PRO A 447 -2.08 -39.49 24.01
C PRO A 447 -2.83 -40.42 24.96
N THR A 448 -3.91 -41.04 24.48
CA THR A 448 -4.59 -42.15 25.17
C THR A 448 -3.92 -43.48 24.80
N ARG A 449 -3.34 -44.15 25.81
CA ARG A 449 -2.91 -45.56 25.74
C ARG A 449 -4.13 -46.48 25.89
N LEU A 450 -4.23 -47.51 25.06
CA LEU A 450 -5.01 -48.71 25.37
C LEU A 450 -4.19 -49.97 25.08
N LEU A 451 -4.29 -50.91 26.00
CA LEU A 451 -3.52 -52.15 26.13
C LEU A 451 -4.23 -53.34 25.47
N THR A 452 -3.47 -54.04 24.61
CA THR A 452 -3.30 -55.50 24.42
C THR A 452 -4.48 -56.50 24.47
N LYS A 453 -4.62 -57.25 23.37
CA LYS A 453 -4.64 -58.74 23.32
C LYS A 453 -3.75 -59.20 22.15
N ARG A 454 -2.79 -60.12 22.36
CA ARG A 454 -1.56 -60.21 21.53
C ARG A 454 -1.49 -61.26 20.41
N GLY A 455 -2.47 -62.15 20.23
CA GLY A 455 -2.34 -63.24 19.24
C GLY A 455 -3.00 -62.96 17.89
N PHE A 456 -4.31 -62.72 17.89
CA PHE A 456 -5.11 -62.51 16.67
C PHE A 456 -4.92 -61.11 16.06
N HIS A 457 -4.64 -60.13 16.91
CA HIS A 457 -4.38 -58.76 16.47
C HIS A 457 -3.07 -58.63 15.67
N ALA A 458 -2.06 -59.48 15.88
CA ALA A 458 -0.78 -59.34 15.16
C ALA A 458 -0.93 -59.58 13.65
N LEU A 459 -1.77 -60.55 13.27
CA LEU A 459 -2.03 -60.86 11.86
C LEU A 459 -2.88 -59.76 11.19
N VAL A 460 -3.97 -59.35 11.84
CA VAL A 460 -4.84 -58.24 11.38
C VAL A 460 -4.07 -56.93 11.34
N LEU A 461 -3.22 -56.67 12.33
CA LEU A 461 -2.37 -55.49 12.39
C LEU A 461 -1.32 -55.51 11.28
N ALA A 462 -0.68 -56.64 11.00
CA ALA A 462 0.27 -56.74 9.89
C ALA A 462 -0.40 -56.53 8.52
N THR A 463 -1.62 -57.04 8.32
CA THR A 463 -2.38 -56.80 7.08
C THR A 463 -2.82 -55.35 6.96
N VAL A 464 -3.40 -54.77 8.03
CA VAL A 464 -3.84 -53.37 8.06
C VAL A 464 -2.65 -52.43 7.89
N ILE A 465 -1.53 -52.66 8.56
CA ILE A 465 -0.29 -51.87 8.38
C ILE A 465 0.25 -52.03 6.96
N GLY A 466 0.19 -53.23 6.36
CA GLY A 466 0.57 -53.46 4.97
C GLY A 466 -0.27 -52.65 3.98
N PHE A 467 -1.60 -52.71 4.09
CA PHE A 467 -2.51 -51.91 3.25
C PHE A 467 -2.34 -50.40 3.47
N LEU A 468 -2.18 -49.96 4.72
CA LEU A 468 -1.92 -48.55 5.03
C LEU A 468 -0.56 -48.08 4.48
N SER A 469 0.47 -48.93 4.50
CA SER A 469 1.78 -48.62 3.94
C SER A 469 1.74 -48.56 2.41
N LEU A 470 0.99 -49.45 1.75
CA LEU A 470 0.77 -49.41 0.30
C LEU A 470 -0.01 -48.16 -0.11
N ALA A 471 -1.11 -47.85 0.59
CA ALA A 471 -1.87 -46.63 0.37
C ALA A 471 -1.02 -45.38 0.61
N ALA A 472 -0.15 -45.39 1.63
CA ALA A 472 0.81 -44.32 1.88
C ALA A 472 1.81 -44.17 0.72
N VAL A 473 2.40 -45.26 0.20
CA VAL A 473 3.31 -45.22 -0.96
C VAL A 473 2.62 -44.65 -2.20
N ILE A 474 1.41 -45.13 -2.53
CA ILE A 474 0.63 -44.62 -3.67
C ILE A 474 0.30 -43.13 -3.47
N THR A 475 -0.14 -42.75 -2.28
CA THR A 475 -0.45 -41.35 -1.93
C THR A 475 0.80 -40.49 -2.05
N LEU A 476 1.96 -40.95 -1.55
CA LEU A 476 3.23 -40.23 -1.66
C LEU A 476 3.64 -40.03 -3.12
N ILE A 477 3.49 -41.04 -3.98
CA ILE A 477 3.76 -40.94 -5.42
C ILE A 477 2.83 -39.91 -6.07
N VAL A 478 1.53 -39.98 -5.79
CA VAL A 478 0.54 -39.02 -6.32
C VAL A 478 0.84 -37.59 -5.83
N LEU A 479 1.13 -37.40 -4.55
CA LEU A 479 1.50 -36.10 -3.98
C LEU A 479 2.80 -35.58 -4.59
N TRP A 480 3.77 -36.45 -4.89
CA TRP A 480 5.01 -36.09 -5.57
C TRP A 480 4.76 -35.61 -7.00
N PHE A 481 3.92 -36.32 -7.77
CA PHE A 481 3.53 -35.88 -9.12
C PHE A 481 2.76 -34.55 -9.10
N ILE A 482 1.84 -34.35 -8.16
CA ILE A 482 1.13 -33.07 -7.97
C ILE A 482 2.13 -31.95 -7.60
N GLN A 483 3.17 -32.26 -6.84
CA GLN A 483 4.22 -31.32 -6.47
C GLN A 483 5.19 -31.02 -7.63
N LEU A 484 5.29 -31.90 -8.64
CA LEU A 484 6.11 -31.70 -9.83
C LEU A 484 5.44 -30.83 -10.91
N THR A 485 4.11 -30.71 -10.90
CA THR A 485 3.40 -29.77 -11.80
C THR A 485 3.48 -28.34 -11.24
N PRO A 486 4.19 -27.40 -11.90
CA PRO A 486 4.30 -26.04 -11.40
C PRO A 486 2.96 -25.33 -11.52
N PHE A 487 2.33 -25.05 -10.38
CA PHE A 487 1.24 -24.10 -10.32
C PHE A 487 1.69 -22.77 -10.92
N ARG A 488 0.87 -22.12 -11.76
CA ARG A 488 1.18 -20.80 -12.31
C ARG A 488 0.29 -19.74 -11.69
N ASP A 489 0.88 -18.58 -11.44
CA ASP A 489 0.15 -17.36 -11.08
C ASP A 489 0.10 -16.43 -12.28
N TYR A 490 -0.82 -15.47 -12.21
CA TYR A 490 -1.13 -14.53 -13.28
C TYR A 490 -1.30 -13.13 -12.71
N ALA A 491 -1.04 -12.13 -13.54
CA ALA A 491 -1.44 -10.75 -13.30
C ALA A 491 -1.87 -10.09 -14.60
N VAL A 492 -2.83 -9.18 -14.48
CA VAL A 492 -3.33 -8.31 -15.53
C VAL A 492 -2.78 -6.91 -15.30
N VAL A 493 -2.14 -6.33 -16.30
CA VAL A 493 -1.70 -4.93 -16.28
C VAL A 493 -2.31 -4.20 -17.46
N ILE A 494 -3.03 -3.13 -17.20
CA ILE A 494 -3.56 -2.24 -18.22
C ILE A 494 -2.64 -1.02 -18.32
N ASP A 495 -2.03 -0.87 -19.49
CA ASP A 495 -1.38 0.36 -19.91
C ASP A 495 -2.44 1.35 -20.38
N ALA A 496 -2.72 2.38 -19.59
CA ALA A 496 -3.61 3.47 -19.97
C ALA A 496 -2.79 4.64 -20.55
N GLY A 497 -2.33 4.44 -21.78
CA GLY A 497 -1.53 5.38 -22.56
C GLY A 497 -2.29 6.62 -23.04
N SER A 498 -1.54 7.61 -23.53
CA SER A 498 -2.12 8.87 -24.05
C SER A 498 -2.91 8.72 -25.35
N SER A 499 -2.63 7.67 -26.13
CA SER A 499 -3.18 7.50 -27.48
C SER A 499 -4.03 6.24 -27.60
N HIS A 500 -3.85 5.26 -26.72
CA HIS A 500 -4.61 4.01 -26.65
C HIS A 500 -4.50 3.41 -25.25
N SER A 501 -5.34 2.43 -24.93
CA SER A 501 -5.16 1.57 -23.76
C SER A 501 -4.98 0.11 -24.18
N LYS A 502 -4.15 -0.64 -23.47
CA LYS A 502 -3.81 -2.02 -23.80
C LYS A 502 -3.71 -2.89 -22.54
N ILE A 503 -4.28 -4.08 -22.59
CA ILE A 503 -4.30 -5.05 -21.50
C ILE A 503 -3.19 -6.08 -21.74
N PHE A 504 -2.36 -6.35 -20.74
CA PHE A 504 -1.32 -7.37 -20.75
C PHE A 504 -1.60 -8.41 -19.69
N ILE A 505 -1.44 -9.69 -20.05
CA ILE A 505 -1.54 -10.79 -19.10
C ILE A 505 -0.19 -11.47 -19.01
N TYR A 506 0.37 -11.51 -17.81
CA TYR A 506 1.63 -12.19 -17.53
C TYR A 506 1.40 -13.42 -16.67
N THR A 507 2.27 -14.42 -16.83
CA THR A 507 2.24 -15.63 -16.03
C THR A 507 3.64 -16.09 -15.63
N TRP A 508 3.76 -16.64 -14.43
CA TRP A 508 4.99 -17.20 -13.90
C TRP A 508 4.70 -18.43 -13.03
N PRO A 509 5.68 -19.31 -12.79
CA PRO A 509 5.52 -20.37 -11.80
C PRO A 509 5.22 -19.79 -10.40
N ALA A 510 4.34 -20.39 -9.62
CA ALA A 510 4.03 -19.95 -8.25
C ALA A 510 5.13 -20.37 -7.24
N ASP A 511 5.97 -21.34 -7.64
CA ASP A 511 7.14 -21.84 -6.91
C ASP A 511 8.30 -20.84 -7.01
N LYS A 512 8.59 -20.08 -5.94
CA LYS A 512 9.80 -19.23 -5.83
C LYS A 512 11.01 -19.92 -5.14
N SER A 513 11.11 -21.25 -5.19
CA SER A 513 11.96 -22.05 -4.30
C SER A 513 13.47 -22.00 -4.55
N ASP A 514 13.92 -21.39 -5.63
CA ASP A 514 15.34 -21.25 -6.00
C ASP A 514 15.89 -19.82 -5.85
N GLY A 515 15.11 -18.89 -5.26
CA GLY A 515 15.57 -17.54 -4.92
C GLY A 515 15.74 -16.57 -6.09
N LEU A 516 15.70 -17.06 -7.35
CA LEU A 516 15.88 -16.27 -8.59
C LEU A 516 15.01 -16.77 -9.78
N GLY A 517 14.55 -18.03 -9.80
CA GLY A 517 14.10 -18.72 -11.02
C GLY A 517 12.61 -18.67 -11.35
N THR A 518 11.83 -17.88 -10.63
CA THR A 518 10.44 -17.57 -11.01
C THR A 518 10.32 -16.38 -11.93
N THR A 519 11.15 -15.36 -11.70
CA THR A 519 11.13 -14.11 -12.46
C THR A 519 11.83 -14.26 -13.81
N SER A 520 12.80 -15.18 -13.94
CA SER A 520 13.43 -15.54 -15.23
C SER A 520 12.53 -16.38 -16.16
N ARG A 521 11.39 -16.86 -15.64
CA ARG A 521 10.41 -17.70 -16.37
C ARG A 521 9.05 -17.01 -16.51
N ILE A 522 9.02 -15.69 -16.33
CA ILE A 522 7.85 -14.89 -16.67
C ILE A 522 7.67 -14.91 -18.19
N SER A 523 6.43 -15.03 -18.60
CA SER A 523 6.04 -14.86 -19.99
C SER A 523 4.71 -14.13 -20.09
N GLN A 524 4.57 -13.32 -21.12
CA GLN A 524 3.31 -12.78 -21.57
C GLN A 524 2.45 -13.95 -22.11
N VAL A 525 1.22 -14.04 -21.63
CA VAL A 525 0.21 -14.98 -22.13
C VAL A 525 -0.42 -14.41 -23.39
N THR A 526 -0.88 -13.16 -23.29
CA THR A 526 -1.55 -12.43 -24.37
C THR A 526 -1.57 -10.93 -24.06
N SER A 527 -1.89 -10.12 -25.07
CA SER A 527 -2.26 -8.72 -24.90
C SER A 527 -3.51 -8.38 -25.74
N CYS A 528 -4.33 -7.43 -25.26
CA CYS A 528 -5.56 -7.00 -25.93
C CYS A 528 -5.61 -5.48 -26.02
N ASP A 529 -5.71 -4.94 -27.23
CA ASP A 529 -5.96 -3.52 -27.44
C ASP A 529 -7.39 -3.17 -27.05
N VAL A 530 -7.56 -2.10 -26.28
CA VAL A 530 -8.89 -1.60 -25.89
C VAL A 530 -9.43 -0.73 -27.04
N PRO A 531 -10.60 -1.06 -27.60
CA PRO A 531 -11.19 -0.28 -28.67
C PRO A 531 -11.65 1.10 -28.16
N GLY A 532 -11.63 2.12 -29.03
CA GLY A 532 -12.15 3.45 -28.69
C GLY A 532 -11.11 4.50 -28.29
N GLY A 533 -9.81 4.23 -28.45
CA GLY A 533 -8.75 5.23 -28.21
C GLY A 533 -8.25 5.25 -26.76
N PRO A 534 -7.72 6.37 -26.23
CA PRO A 534 -7.21 6.43 -24.86
C PRO A 534 -8.34 6.48 -23.83
N ILE A 535 -8.07 6.05 -22.59
CA ILE A 535 -9.07 6.06 -21.50
C ILE A 535 -9.62 7.46 -21.20
N SER A 536 -8.88 8.52 -21.55
CA SER A 536 -9.33 9.90 -21.42
C SER A 536 -10.52 10.26 -22.33
N SER A 537 -10.85 9.43 -23.33
CA SER A 537 -11.99 9.62 -24.23
C SER A 537 -13.35 9.22 -23.64
N ILE A 538 -13.38 8.64 -22.43
CA ILE A 538 -14.62 8.18 -21.78
C ILE A 538 -15.47 9.38 -21.31
N ASN A 539 -16.47 9.76 -22.09
CA ASN A 539 -17.39 10.83 -21.72
C ASN A 539 -18.27 10.47 -20.50
N ASP A 540 -18.72 9.22 -20.42
CA ASP A 540 -19.53 8.71 -19.31
C ASP A 540 -18.63 8.19 -18.17
N THR A 541 -18.35 9.04 -17.18
CA THR A 541 -17.52 8.69 -16.02
C THR A 541 -18.28 7.93 -14.91
N THR A 542 -19.26 7.10 -15.29
CA THR A 542 -19.95 6.15 -14.40
C THR A 542 -19.39 4.73 -14.55
N LEU A 543 -19.84 3.81 -13.70
CA LEU A 543 -19.49 2.38 -13.81
C LEU A 543 -19.80 1.84 -15.21
N THR A 544 -20.95 2.20 -15.79
CA THR A 544 -21.38 1.72 -17.11
C THR A 544 -20.47 2.24 -18.22
N GLY A 545 -20.04 3.50 -18.17
CA GLY A 545 -19.11 4.03 -19.15
C GLY A 545 -17.74 3.35 -19.10
N ALA A 546 -17.20 3.12 -17.89
CA ALA A 546 -15.97 2.35 -17.72
C ALA A 546 -16.12 0.90 -18.20
N GLN A 547 -17.26 0.27 -17.90
CA GLN A 547 -17.61 -1.07 -18.36
C GLN A 547 -17.64 -1.15 -19.88
N ASN A 548 -18.38 -0.25 -20.55
CA ASN A 548 -18.50 -0.23 -22.01
C ASN A 548 -17.15 -0.05 -22.70
N TYR A 549 -16.24 0.73 -22.10
CA TYR A 549 -14.90 0.92 -22.64
C TYR A 549 -14.04 -0.35 -22.53
N PHE A 550 -14.07 -1.06 -21.40
CA PHE A 550 -13.18 -2.20 -21.16
C PHE A 550 -13.75 -3.57 -21.56
N ASP A 551 -15.06 -3.79 -21.50
CA ASP A 551 -15.68 -5.13 -21.50
C ASP A 551 -15.25 -6.02 -22.67
N SER A 552 -15.20 -5.47 -23.89
CA SER A 552 -14.83 -6.25 -25.08
C SER A 552 -13.40 -6.80 -24.98
N ALA A 553 -12.45 -5.95 -24.61
CA ALA A 553 -11.05 -6.34 -24.48
C ALA A 553 -10.82 -7.18 -23.22
N MET A 554 -11.46 -6.81 -22.12
CA MET A 554 -11.34 -7.47 -20.82
C MET A 554 -11.88 -8.90 -20.86
N THR A 555 -13.03 -9.14 -21.50
CA THR A 555 -13.60 -10.48 -21.67
C THR A 555 -12.66 -11.38 -22.47
N THR A 556 -12.13 -10.87 -23.58
CA THR A 556 -11.20 -11.62 -24.44
C THR A 556 -9.92 -11.98 -23.69
N CYS A 557 -9.34 -11.01 -22.98
CA CYS A 557 -8.11 -11.20 -22.23
C CYS A 557 -8.31 -12.12 -21.01
N ILE A 558 -9.30 -11.87 -20.14
CA ILE A 558 -9.50 -12.67 -18.92
C ILE A 558 -9.77 -14.15 -19.25
N ASN A 559 -10.40 -14.46 -20.38
CA ASN A 559 -10.63 -15.84 -20.82
C ASN A 559 -9.34 -16.63 -21.12
N SER A 560 -8.19 -15.96 -21.29
CA SER A 560 -6.90 -16.64 -21.39
C SER A 560 -6.36 -17.11 -20.03
N ILE A 561 -6.97 -16.68 -18.92
CA ILE A 561 -6.62 -17.08 -17.55
C ILE A 561 -7.53 -18.25 -17.14
N PRO A 562 -6.98 -19.38 -16.65
CA PRO A 562 -7.79 -20.48 -16.15
C PRO A 562 -8.81 -20.01 -15.11
N SER A 563 -10.07 -20.44 -15.23
CA SER A 563 -11.18 -19.99 -14.36
C SER A 563 -10.89 -20.18 -12.86
N THR A 564 -10.19 -21.25 -12.49
CA THR A 564 -9.76 -21.55 -11.11
C THR A 564 -8.69 -20.58 -10.57
N ARG A 565 -8.11 -19.72 -11.43
CA ARG A 565 -7.06 -18.75 -11.11
C ARG A 565 -7.52 -17.31 -11.16
N GLN A 566 -8.63 -17.00 -11.82
CA GLN A 566 -9.10 -15.63 -12.02
C GLN A 566 -9.26 -14.88 -10.69
N SER A 567 -9.96 -15.45 -9.70
CA SER A 567 -10.20 -14.80 -8.39
C SER A 567 -8.92 -14.49 -7.58
N ARG A 568 -7.78 -15.05 -7.98
CA ARG A 568 -6.46 -14.85 -7.36
C ARG A 568 -5.52 -14.02 -8.22
N THR A 569 -5.94 -13.67 -9.43
CA THR A 569 -5.15 -12.92 -10.41
C THR A 569 -5.27 -11.43 -10.12
N LEU A 570 -4.15 -10.78 -9.85
CA LEU A 570 -4.12 -9.33 -9.60
C LEU A 570 -4.43 -8.56 -10.88
N ILE A 571 -5.11 -7.42 -10.73
CA ILE A 571 -5.33 -6.45 -11.80
C ILE A 571 -4.72 -5.11 -11.41
N PHE A 572 -4.01 -4.48 -12.35
CA PHE A 572 -3.41 -3.16 -12.20
C PHE A 572 -3.71 -2.31 -13.42
N LEU A 573 -4.04 -1.04 -13.24
CA LEU A 573 -4.06 -0.03 -14.29
C LEU A 573 -3.12 1.10 -13.91
N GLY A 574 -2.11 1.31 -14.73
CA GLY A 574 -1.21 2.46 -14.66
C GLY A 574 -1.51 3.40 -15.81
N ALA A 575 -1.95 4.61 -15.49
CA ALA A 575 -2.13 5.66 -16.48
C ALA A 575 -0.89 6.54 -16.60
N THR A 576 -0.47 6.85 -17.82
CA THR A 576 0.82 7.51 -18.10
C THR A 576 0.65 9.01 -18.40
N ALA A 577 1.51 9.59 -19.24
CA ALA A 577 1.56 11.02 -19.51
C ALA A 577 0.24 11.65 -19.97
N GLY A 578 -0.60 10.93 -20.72
CA GLY A 578 -1.89 11.48 -21.18
C GLY A 578 -2.79 11.90 -20.02
N LEU A 579 -2.88 11.06 -18.99
CA LEU A 579 -3.66 11.38 -17.79
C LEU A 579 -2.90 12.28 -16.82
N ARG A 580 -1.55 12.30 -16.85
CA ARG A 580 -0.76 13.35 -16.16
C ARG A 580 -1.13 14.75 -16.68
N LEU A 581 -1.20 14.92 -18.01
CA LEU A 581 -1.60 16.18 -18.63
C LEU A 581 -3.05 16.53 -18.31
N LEU A 582 -3.96 15.56 -18.37
CA LEU A 582 -5.36 15.80 -18.06
C LEU A 582 -5.60 16.07 -16.57
N ASN A 583 -4.78 15.53 -15.67
CA ASN A 583 -4.84 15.86 -14.24
C ASN A 583 -4.41 17.30 -13.94
N ILE A 584 -3.61 17.93 -14.83
CA ILE A 584 -3.26 19.35 -14.75
C ILE A 584 -4.45 20.22 -15.19
N THR A 585 -5.17 19.81 -16.24
CA THR A 585 -6.25 20.63 -16.84
C THR A 585 -7.64 20.36 -16.26
N ASP A 586 -7.96 19.12 -15.90
CA ASP A 586 -9.24 18.70 -15.31
C ASP A 586 -9.07 17.57 -14.26
N PRO A 587 -8.56 17.90 -13.06
CA PRO A 587 -8.38 16.91 -11.98
C PRO A 587 -9.70 16.33 -11.47
N ALA A 588 -10.82 17.04 -11.62
CA ALA A 588 -12.14 16.58 -11.20
C ALA A 588 -12.64 15.46 -12.11
N TYR A 589 -12.48 15.59 -13.44
CA TYR A 589 -12.74 14.53 -14.39
C TYR A 589 -11.87 13.30 -14.13
N ILE A 590 -10.56 13.49 -13.92
CA ILE A 590 -9.64 12.38 -13.59
C ILE A 590 -10.11 11.62 -12.34
N THR A 591 -10.53 12.33 -11.30
CA THR A 591 -11.03 11.70 -10.08
C THR A 591 -12.26 10.84 -10.37
N ARG A 592 -13.22 11.34 -11.16
CA ARG A 592 -14.41 10.56 -11.56
C ARG A 592 -14.04 9.35 -12.43
N LEU A 593 -13.18 9.54 -13.43
CA LEU A 593 -12.71 8.51 -14.35
C LEU A 593 -11.99 7.36 -13.63
N LEU A 594 -11.07 7.67 -12.71
CA LEU A 594 -10.38 6.63 -11.95
C LEU A 594 -11.32 5.93 -10.98
N ASN A 595 -12.27 6.66 -10.37
CA ASN A 595 -13.27 6.06 -9.48
C ASN A 595 -14.25 5.13 -10.20
N SER A 596 -14.72 5.50 -11.40
CA SER A 596 -15.57 4.62 -12.21
C SER A 596 -14.82 3.38 -12.67
N THR A 597 -13.55 3.52 -13.04
CA THR A 597 -12.67 2.40 -13.39
C THR A 597 -12.45 1.46 -12.22
N ARG A 598 -12.21 1.99 -11.01
CA ARG A 598 -12.13 1.18 -9.77
C ARG A 598 -13.44 0.48 -9.47
N ALA A 599 -14.57 1.16 -9.63
CA ALA A 599 -15.88 0.57 -9.43
C ALA A 599 -16.12 -0.60 -10.40
N TYR A 600 -15.81 -0.43 -11.68
CA TYR A 600 -15.88 -1.50 -12.67
C TYR A 600 -14.94 -2.67 -12.32
N PHE A 601 -13.67 -2.42 -11.98
CA PHE A 601 -12.72 -3.49 -11.63
C PHE A 601 -13.15 -4.29 -10.40
N SER A 602 -13.85 -3.65 -9.44
CA SER A 602 -14.41 -4.34 -8.28
C SER A 602 -15.54 -5.34 -8.62
N THR A 603 -16.11 -5.26 -9.83
CA THR A 603 -17.12 -6.21 -10.32
C THR A 603 -16.52 -7.45 -10.99
N LEU A 604 -15.23 -7.40 -11.36
CA LEU A 604 -14.56 -8.50 -12.05
C LEU A 604 -14.20 -9.62 -11.06
N ASN A 605 -14.19 -10.87 -11.54
CA ASN A 605 -13.71 -12.03 -10.77
C ASN A 605 -12.16 -12.08 -10.72
N LEU A 606 -11.53 -10.96 -10.34
CA LEU A 606 -10.08 -10.78 -10.21
C LEU A 606 -9.75 -10.27 -8.80
N LEU A 607 -8.49 -10.41 -8.38
CA LEU A 607 -8.03 -9.93 -7.08
C LEU A 607 -7.82 -8.41 -7.11
N PHE A 608 -8.79 -7.70 -6.56
CA PHE A 608 -8.83 -6.23 -6.48
C PHE A 608 -9.08 -5.74 -5.05
N SER A 609 -8.06 -5.83 -4.21
CA SER A 609 -8.15 -5.55 -2.76
C SER A 609 -7.64 -4.18 -2.34
N ASP A 610 -6.87 -3.50 -3.19
CA ASP A 610 -6.34 -2.16 -2.93
C ASP A 610 -6.59 -1.23 -4.14
N PRO A 611 -7.83 -0.70 -4.28
CA PRO A 611 -8.22 0.05 -5.46
C PRO A 611 -7.38 1.28 -5.77
N LEU A 612 -6.76 1.91 -4.76
CA LEU A 612 -6.00 3.14 -4.93
C LEU A 612 -4.58 2.87 -5.44
N SER A 613 -3.93 1.78 -5.00
CA SER A 613 -2.63 1.39 -5.56
C SER A 613 -2.77 0.67 -6.90
N GLN A 614 -3.86 -0.09 -7.07
CA GLN A 614 -4.10 -0.88 -8.27
C GLN A 614 -4.64 -0.07 -9.45
N VAL A 615 -5.30 1.07 -9.25
CA VAL A 615 -5.74 1.97 -10.34
C VAL A 615 -5.27 3.39 -10.03
N ARG A 616 -4.23 3.85 -10.74
CA ARG A 616 -3.67 5.20 -10.53
C ARG A 616 -2.90 5.73 -11.74
N ILE A 617 -2.60 7.02 -11.69
CA ILE A 617 -1.63 7.66 -12.57
C ILE A 617 -0.23 7.36 -12.03
N ILE A 618 0.65 6.82 -12.87
CA ILE A 618 2.05 6.55 -12.50
C ILE A 618 2.92 7.78 -12.77
N SER A 619 3.99 7.94 -11.99
CA SER A 619 4.94 9.03 -12.25
C SER A 619 5.76 8.73 -13.51
N GLY A 620 6.30 9.77 -14.14
CA GLY A 620 7.11 9.59 -15.35
C GLY A 620 8.38 8.79 -15.11
N SER A 621 9.06 9.01 -13.99
CA SER A 621 10.23 8.22 -13.61
C SER A 621 9.87 6.79 -13.23
N GLU A 622 8.68 6.55 -12.67
CA GLU A 622 8.19 5.19 -12.41
C GLU A 622 7.95 4.42 -13.72
N GLU A 623 7.36 5.08 -14.72
CA GLU A 623 7.18 4.54 -16.08
C GLU A 623 8.54 4.19 -16.70
N GLY A 624 9.50 5.12 -16.66
CA GLY A 624 10.85 4.92 -17.20
C GLY A 624 11.65 3.85 -16.47
N LEU A 625 11.59 3.80 -15.14
CA LEU A 625 12.25 2.78 -14.32
C LEU A 625 11.64 1.40 -14.57
N SER A 626 10.31 1.32 -14.67
CA SER A 626 9.61 0.07 -14.95
C SER A 626 9.95 -0.46 -16.35
N GLY A 627 10.11 0.41 -17.35
CA GLY A 627 10.65 0.05 -18.66
C GLY A 627 12.05 -0.57 -18.57
N TRP A 628 12.94 0.06 -17.80
CA TRP A 628 14.29 -0.46 -17.55
C TRP A 628 14.29 -1.83 -16.88
N ILE A 629 13.41 -2.05 -15.90
CA ILE A 629 13.24 -3.35 -15.24
C ILE A 629 12.77 -4.40 -16.25
N SER A 630 11.72 -4.12 -17.04
CA SER A 630 11.21 -5.05 -18.05
C SER A 630 12.31 -5.49 -19.00
N THR A 631 13.05 -4.52 -19.57
CA THR A 631 14.14 -4.80 -20.52
C THR A 631 15.19 -5.73 -19.92
N ASN A 632 15.68 -5.41 -18.72
CA ASN A 632 16.79 -6.17 -18.14
C ASN A 632 16.36 -7.51 -17.53
N ILE A 633 15.09 -7.70 -17.19
CA ILE A 633 14.52 -9.02 -16.87
C ILE A 633 14.44 -9.88 -18.13
N LEU A 634 13.86 -9.35 -19.21
CA LEU A 634 13.63 -10.10 -20.44
C LEU A 634 14.95 -10.48 -21.14
N LEU A 635 15.95 -9.58 -21.09
CA LEU A 635 17.31 -9.86 -21.57
C LEU A 635 18.15 -10.70 -20.58
N LYS A 636 17.60 -11.02 -19.41
CA LYS A 636 18.21 -11.83 -18.35
C LYS A 636 19.46 -11.21 -17.72
N GLU A 637 19.70 -9.92 -17.94
CA GLU A 637 20.86 -9.19 -17.42
C GLU A 637 20.80 -9.03 -15.90
N LEU A 638 19.61 -8.86 -15.31
CA LEU A 638 19.46 -8.79 -13.85
C LEU A 638 19.74 -10.12 -13.12
N PHE A 639 19.92 -11.22 -13.86
CA PHE A 639 20.27 -12.53 -13.31
C PHE A 639 21.76 -12.89 -13.51
N ASN A 640 22.54 -11.97 -14.10
CA ASN A 640 23.95 -12.20 -14.37
C ASN A 640 24.83 -11.85 -13.15
N ASN A 641 25.04 -12.84 -12.28
CA ASN A 641 25.83 -12.68 -11.05
C ASN A 641 27.30 -12.29 -11.29
N ASN A 642 27.86 -12.57 -12.47
CA ASN A 642 29.26 -12.26 -12.77
C ASN A 642 29.45 -10.79 -13.14
N LYS A 643 28.41 -10.13 -13.66
CA LYS A 643 28.44 -8.74 -14.14
C LYS A 643 27.13 -8.00 -13.86
N PRO A 644 26.72 -7.89 -12.60
CA PRO A 644 25.37 -7.45 -12.24
C PRO A 644 25.04 -6.00 -12.63
N LEU A 645 26.06 -5.18 -12.92
CA LEU A 645 25.92 -3.77 -13.31
C LEU A 645 25.99 -3.55 -14.84
N GLU A 646 26.25 -4.57 -15.65
CA GLU A 646 26.22 -4.45 -17.12
C GLU A 646 24.78 -4.55 -17.65
N THR A 647 23.92 -3.59 -17.32
CA THR A 647 22.52 -3.55 -17.79
C THR A 647 22.35 -2.69 -19.05
N PHE A 648 21.25 -2.88 -19.78
CA PHE A 648 20.81 -1.96 -20.82
C PHE A 648 20.12 -0.73 -20.22
N GLY A 649 20.48 0.45 -20.71
CA GLY A 649 19.63 1.63 -20.65
C GLY A 649 18.43 1.51 -21.57
N THR A 650 17.41 2.31 -21.33
CA THR A 650 16.14 2.27 -22.06
C THR A 650 15.71 3.66 -22.50
N ILE A 651 15.19 3.73 -23.72
CA ILE A 651 14.45 4.89 -24.24
C ILE A 651 13.05 4.44 -24.61
N ASP A 652 12.06 4.94 -23.87
CA ASP A 652 10.64 4.75 -24.18
C ASP A 652 10.10 6.05 -24.78
N MET A 653 9.30 5.96 -25.84
CA MET A 653 8.63 7.11 -26.40
C MET A 653 7.15 6.84 -26.64
N GLY A 654 6.33 7.50 -25.83
CA GLY A 654 4.89 7.53 -25.98
C GLY A 654 4.40 8.75 -26.78
N GLY A 655 3.08 8.93 -26.81
CA GLY A 655 2.45 10.09 -27.45
C GLY A 655 2.63 11.39 -26.67
N ALA A 656 2.66 11.33 -25.34
CA ALA A 656 2.71 12.53 -24.47
C ALA A 656 4.00 12.74 -23.65
N SER A 657 4.86 11.73 -23.53
CA SER A 657 6.19 11.87 -22.94
C SER A 657 7.20 10.93 -23.59
N THR A 658 8.48 11.19 -23.32
CA THR A 658 9.60 10.27 -23.58
C THR A 658 10.40 10.06 -22.31
N GLN A 659 10.97 8.87 -22.14
CA GLN A 659 11.69 8.46 -20.94
C GLN A 659 13.11 8.03 -21.32
N LEU A 660 14.06 8.36 -20.45
CA LEU A 660 15.45 7.91 -20.52
C LEU A 660 15.84 7.32 -19.17
N SER A 661 16.24 6.04 -19.16
CA SER A 661 16.69 5.36 -17.94
C SER A 661 17.96 4.56 -18.17
N PHE A 662 18.93 4.62 -17.26
CA PHE A 662 20.17 3.83 -17.33
C PHE A 662 20.91 3.82 -15.98
N ILE A 663 21.83 2.87 -15.78
CA ILE A 663 22.70 2.87 -14.58
C ILE A 663 23.66 4.06 -14.65
N ALA A 664 23.67 4.87 -13.59
CA ALA A 664 24.54 6.04 -13.46
C ALA A 664 25.46 5.92 -12.22
N PRO A 665 26.79 6.08 -12.37
CA PRO A 665 27.69 6.15 -11.22
C PRO A 665 27.59 7.51 -10.50
N GLY A 666 27.60 7.51 -9.17
CA GLY A 666 27.45 8.71 -8.32
C GLY A 666 26.05 8.86 -7.74
N ALA A 667 25.82 9.80 -6.82
CA ALA A 667 24.52 10.11 -6.21
C ALA A 667 23.96 11.43 -6.77
N THR A 668 22.75 11.41 -7.35
CA THR A 668 22.08 12.61 -7.90
C THR A 668 20.59 12.61 -7.55
N SER A 669 19.92 13.76 -7.66
CA SER A 669 18.49 13.89 -7.33
C SER A 669 17.55 13.10 -8.25
N GLU A 670 18.02 12.69 -9.43
CA GLU A 670 17.25 11.98 -10.47
C GLU A 670 17.52 10.46 -10.48
N GLN A 671 18.13 9.93 -9.42
CA GLN A 671 18.45 8.52 -9.28
C GLN A 671 17.53 7.78 -8.34
N TYR A 672 17.13 6.59 -8.77
CA TYR A 672 16.32 5.66 -8.01
C TYR A 672 17.21 4.53 -7.51
N GLN A 673 17.32 4.46 -6.18
CA GLN A 673 17.98 3.34 -5.52
C GLN A 673 16.96 2.21 -5.32
N MET A 674 17.26 1.05 -5.86
CA MET A 674 16.40 -0.12 -5.70
C MET A 674 17.21 -1.39 -5.50
N SER A 675 16.67 -2.33 -4.73
CA SER A 675 17.24 -3.66 -4.58
C SER A 675 16.40 -4.65 -5.37
N LEU A 676 17.00 -5.24 -6.42
CA LEU A 676 16.39 -6.29 -7.22
C LEU A 676 17.30 -7.52 -7.14
N PHE A 677 16.72 -8.67 -6.80
CA PHE A 677 17.43 -9.94 -6.77
C PHE A 677 18.73 -9.92 -5.93
N ASN A 678 18.67 -9.28 -4.74
CA ASN A 678 19.81 -9.05 -3.83
C ASN A 678 20.93 -8.16 -4.39
N THR A 679 20.70 -7.47 -5.50
CA THR A 679 21.63 -6.49 -6.07
C THR A 679 21.03 -5.10 -5.94
N ASN A 680 21.84 -4.14 -5.49
CA ASN A 680 21.45 -2.74 -5.41
C ASN A 680 21.81 -2.02 -6.72
N TYR A 681 20.82 -1.35 -7.29
CA TYR A 681 20.91 -0.60 -8.54
C TYR A 681 20.66 0.87 -8.27
N ASN A 682 21.48 1.72 -8.88
CA ASN A 682 21.28 3.17 -8.95
C ASN A 682 20.94 3.52 -10.40
N VAL A 683 19.64 3.69 -10.66
CA VAL A 683 19.13 3.93 -12.01
C VAL A 683 18.76 5.40 -12.12
N TYR A 684 19.44 6.12 -13.01
CA TYR A 684 18.93 7.42 -13.48
C TYR A 684 17.64 7.15 -14.26
N SER A 685 16.55 7.85 -13.94
CA SER A 685 15.31 7.73 -14.71
C SER A 685 14.55 9.04 -14.76
N HIS A 686 14.45 9.60 -15.96
CA HIS A 686 13.76 10.87 -16.19
C HIS A 686 12.69 10.73 -17.28
N SER A 687 11.62 11.52 -17.14
CA SER A 687 10.51 11.58 -18.09
C SER A 687 10.29 13.02 -18.54
N TYR A 688 10.54 13.28 -19.81
CA TYR A 688 10.27 14.55 -20.44
C TYR A 688 8.79 14.60 -20.85
N LEU A 689 7.95 15.12 -19.96
CA LEU A 689 6.55 15.38 -20.24
C LEU A 689 6.44 16.41 -21.39
N CYS A 690 5.45 16.27 -22.27
CA CYS A 690 5.27 17.05 -23.50
C CYS A 690 6.26 16.75 -24.64
N TYR A 691 7.28 15.93 -24.41
CA TYR A 691 8.21 15.42 -25.42
C TYR A 691 7.82 14.04 -25.97
N GLY A 692 6.57 13.62 -25.79
CA GLY A 692 6.02 12.52 -26.58
C GLY A 692 5.75 12.96 -28.02
N GLN A 693 5.76 12.03 -28.96
CA GLN A 693 5.71 12.35 -30.40
C GLN A 693 4.46 13.14 -30.80
N ASP A 694 3.31 12.93 -30.15
CA ASP A 694 2.07 13.62 -30.48
C ASP A 694 2.09 15.05 -29.94
N GLN A 695 2.55 15.21 -28.69
CA GLN A 695 2.57 16.52 -28.02
C GLN A 695 3.63 17.45 -28.60
N ILE A 696 4.83 16.93 -28.93
CA ILE A 696 5.87 17.74 -29.55
C ILE A 696 5.47 18.22 -30.95
N ARG A 697 4.65 17.45 -31.67
CA ARG A 697 4.06 17.87 -32.94
C ARG A 697 3.08 19.02 -32.75
N LEU A 698 2.22 18.98 -31.73
CA LEU A 698 1.30 20.09 -31.44
C LEU A 698 2.07 21.36 -31.07
N ILE A 699 3.13 21.24 -30.26
CA ILE A 699 4.03 22.36 -29.93
C ILE A 699 4.69 22.91 -31.20
N TYR A 700 5.19 22.05 -32.08
CA TYR A 700 5.78 22.43 -33.36
C TYR A 700 4.79 23.18 -34.26
N GLN A 701 3.57 22.65 -34.41
CA GLN A 701 2.52 23.27 -35.21
C GLN A 701 2.08 24.63 -34.63
N GLY A 702 2.02 24.76 -33.31
CA GLY A 702 1.76 26.03 -32.63
C GLY A 702 2.81 27.10 -32.96
N GLN A 703 4.09 26.72 -33.02
CA GLN A 703 5.17 27.60 -33.45
C GLN A 703 5.01 28.05 -34.91
N LEU A 704 4.67 27.12 -35.82
CA LEU A 704 4.45 27.47 -37.23
C LEU A 704 3.28 28.45 -37.40
N ILE A 705 2.19 28.26 -36.66
CA ILE A 705 1.04 29.17 -36.64
C ILE A 705 1.47 30.57 -36.19
N GLN A 706 2.25 30.67 -35.11
CA GLN A 706 2.75 31.96 -34.63
C GLN A 706 3.64 32.66 -35.67
N GLN A 707 4.45 31.91 -36.41
CA GLN A 707 5.32 32.45 -37.46
C GLN A 707 4.57 32.88 -38.73
N ALA A 708 3.37 32.33 -38.96
CA ALA A 708 2.57 32.62 -40.14
C ALA A 708 1.70 33.89 -40.00
N ASP A 709 1.81 34.59 -38.87
CA ASP A 709 1.26 35.93 -38.62
C ASP A 709 -0.20 36.13 -39.10
N GLY A 710 -1.07 35.19 -38.71
CA GLY A 710 -2.51 35.24 -38.99
C GLY A 710 -2.98 34.55 -40.27
N SER A 711 -2.08 34.03 -41.11
CA SER A 711 -2.46 33.13 -42.22
C SER A 711 -3.08 31.84 -41.70
N THR A 712 -4.10 31.30 -42.36
CA THR A 712 -4.65 29.95 -42.09
C THR A 712 -4.03 28.86 -42.98
N LEU A 713 -3.25 29.25 -43.99
CA LEU A 713 -2.44 28.35 -44.80
C LEU A 713 -0.99 28.43 -44.32
N ILE A 714 -0.52 27.34 -43.71
CA ILE A 714 0.75 27.26 -43.01
C ILE A 714 1.72 26.38 -43.82
N ASP A 715 2.89 26.91 -44.15
CA ASP A 715 3.99 26.13 -44.73
C ASP A 715 4.60 25.23 -43.65
N ASP A 716 4.53 23.90 -43.85
CA ASP A 716 5.10 22.91 -42.95
C ASP A 716 6.29 22.19 -43.63
N PRO A 717 7.53 22.55 -43.26
CA PRO A 717 8.72 21.95 -43.88
C PRO A 717 8.95 20.50 -43.46
N CYS A 718 8.31 20.02 -42.39
CA CYS A 718 8.45 18.65 -41.91
C CYS A 718 7.37 17.69 -42.46
N LEU A 719 6.44 18.18 -43.27
CA LEU A 719 5.51 17.37 -44.06
C LEU A 719 6.01 17.22 -45.50
N GLN A 720 5.74 16.08 -46.14
CA GLN A 720 6.13 15.84 -47.54
C GLN A 720 5.44 16.82 -48.49
N SER A 721 6.11 17.14 -49.60
CA SER A 721 5.58 18.09 -50.58
C SER A 721 4.23 17.66 -51.15
N ASN A 722 3.32 18.62 -51.32
CA ASN A 722 1.94 18.43 -51.79
C ASN A 722 1.01 17.64 -50.86
N TYR A 723 1.46 17.26 -49.66
CA TYR A 723 0.54 16.81 -48.62
C TYR A 723 -0.11 18.02 -47.95
N THR A 724 -1.41 17.94 -47.66
CA THR A 724 -2.11 18.96 -46.89
C THR A 724 -2.91 18.31 -45.77
N GLN A 725 -2.95 18.98 -44.61
CA GLN A 725 -3.78 18.57 -43.49
C GLN A 725 -4.48 19.79 -42.90
N THR A 726 -5.80 19.69 -42.72
CA THR A 726 -6.58 20.71 -42.02
C THR A 726 -6.96 20.21 -40.63
N VAL A 727 -6.71 21.03 -39.61
CA VAL A 727 -7.07 20.77 -38.22
C VAL A 727 -7.72 22.01 -37.60
N MET A 728 -8.56 21.81 -36.58
CA MET A 728 -9.08 22.92 -35.78
C MET A 728 -7.99 23.45 -34.85
N TYR A 729 -7.90 24.78 -34.70
CA TYR A 729 -6.94 25.42 -33.78
C TYR A 729 -7.09 24.93 -32.34
N SER A 730 -8.32 24.64 -31.89
CA SER A 730 -8.59 24.06 -30.57
C SER A 730 -7.91 22.70 -30.34
N SER A 731 -7.62 21.93 -31.38
CA SER A 731 -6.91 20.65 -31.25
C SER A 731 -5.42 20.85 -30.93
N ILE A 732 -4.86 22.02 -31.25
CA ILE A 732 -3.49 22.40 -30.93
C ILE A 732 -3.47 23.13 -29.58
N ASN A 733 -4.18 24.26 -29.49
CA ASN A 733 -4.17 25.12 -28.30
C ASN A 733 -4.95 24.52 -27.10
N GLY A 734 -5.73 23.46 -27.32
CA GLY A 734 -6.37 22.71 -26.24
C GLY A 734 -5.43 21.73 -25.52
N SER A 735 -4.23 21.48 -26.06
CA SER A 735 -3.24 20.68 -25.35
C SER A 735 -2.62 21.46 -24.19
N ALA A 736 -2.56 20.83 -23.01
CA ALA A 736 -1.81 21.35 -21.85
C ALA A 736 -0.34 21.65 -22.14
N CYS A 737 0.24 21.02 -23.18
CA CYS A 737 1.62 21.20 -23.59
C CYS A 737 1.83 22.38 -24.54
N ALA A 738 0.83 22.76 -25.33
CA ALA A 738 0.96 23.84 -26.32
C ALA A 738 0.26 25.13 -25.85
N ILE A 739 -0.71 25.03 -24.94
CA ILE A 739 -1.47 26.17 -24.44
C ILE A 739 -0.55 27.21 -23.80
N ASN A 740 -0.72 28.47 -24.19
CA ASN A 740 0.07 29.62 -23.73
C ASN A 740 1.57 29.59 -24.05
N GLN A 741 2.09 28.59 -24.78
CA GLN A 741 3.49 28.61 -25.24
C GLN A 741 3.71 29.55 -26.43
N PHE A 742 2.67 29.74 -27.25
CA PHE A 742 2.71 30.57 -28.45
C PHE A 742 1.55 31.56 -28.43
N ALA A 743 1.79 32.77 -28.92
CA ALA A 743 0.74 33.77 -29.05
C ALA A 743 -0.25 33.35 -30.15
N ALA A 744 -1.53 33.27 -29.80
CA ALA A 744 -2.58 33.07 -30.79
C ALA A 744 -2.64 34.27 -31.73
N PRO A 745 -2.71 34.08 -33.06
CA PRO A 745 -2.97 35.19 -33.98
C PRO A 745 -4.30 35.88 -33.63
N ALA A 746 -4.36 37.20 -33.74
CA ALA A 746 -5.51 37.99 -33.30
C ALA A 746 -6.84 37.61 -34.01
N ASN A 747 -6.76 37.06 -35.22
CA ASN A 747 -7.89 36.61 -36.02
C ASN A 747 -8.31 35.15 -35.77
N TYR A 748 -7.64 34.43 -34.87
CA TYR A 748 -7.95 33.03 -34.58
C TYR A 748 -8.99 32.88 -33.46
N THR A 749 -9.87 31.90 -33.63
CA THR A 749 -10.82 31.43 -32.61
C THR A 749 -10.59 29.94 -32.39
N ALA A 750 -11.18 29.36 -31.33
CA ALA A 750 -11.09 27.92 -31.08
C ALA A 750 -11.55 27.07 -32.29
N SER A 751 -12.54 27.55 -33.04
CA SER A 751 -13.12 26.90 -34.22
C SER A 751 -12.39 27.21 -35.54
N THR A 752 -11.30 27.98 -35.54
CA THR A 752 -10.57 28.31 -36.77
C THR A 752 -9.92 27.06 -37.35
N ASN A 753 -10.20 26.78 -38.64
CA ASN A 753 -9.53 25.72 -39.40
C ASN A 753 -8.18 26.21 -39.92
N VAL A 754 -7.12 25.46 -39.62
CA VAL A 754 -5.75 25.75 -40.04
C VAL A 754 -5.30 24.63 -40.96
N THR A 755 -4.84 24.99 -42.16
CA THR A 755 -4.34 24.07 -43.18
C THR A 755 -2.82 24.11 -43.22
N PHE A 756 -2.17 23.01 -42.85
CA PHE A 756 -0.74 22.80 -43.02
C PHE A 756 -0.48 22.21 -44.41
N SER A 757 0.40 22.87 -45.18
CA SER A 757 0.83 22.44 -46.51
C SER A 757 2.29 22.04 -46.47
N GLY A 758 2.57 20.80 -46.84
CA GLY A 758 3.91 20.25 -46.79
C GLY A 758 4.82 20.83 -47.86
N SER A 759 6.02 21.24 -47.44
CA SER A 759 7.05 21.80 -48.31
C SER A 759 8.20 20.81 -48.57
N GLY A 760 8.34 19.77 -47.74
CA GLY A 760 9.45 18.81 -47.80
C GLY A 760 10.85 19.42 -47.59
N ASN A 761 10.96 20.57 -46.91
CA ASN A 761 12.24 21.24 -46.72
C ASN A 761 12.99 20.68 -45.51
N TYR A 762 13.81 19.66 -45.76
CA TYR A 762 14.64 18.97 -44.75
C TYR A 762 15.43 19.95 -43.86
N THR A 763 16.15 20.91 -44.45
CA THR A 763 17.03 21.81 -43.69
C THR A 763 16.23 22.70 -42.74
N ARG A 764 15.12 23.26 -43.22
CA ARG A 764 14.22 24.08 -42.38
C ARG A 764 13.57 23.24 -41.28
N CYS A 765 13.15 22.01 -41.61
CA CYS A 765 12.61 21.06 -40.63
C CYS A 765 13.61 20.77 -39.50
N GLN A 766 14.87 20.49 -39.86
CA GLN A 766 15.94 20.25 -38.89
C GLN A 766 16.16 21.45 -37.96
N THR A 767 16.24 22.67 -38.51
CA THR A 767 16.41 23.89 -37.72
C THR A 767 15.27 24.11 -36.73
N LEU A 768 14.02 23.97 -37.17
CA LEU A 768 12.85 24.14 -36.30
C LEU A 768 12.79 23.05 -35.22
N MET A 769 13.19 21.82 -35.55
CA MET A 769 13.22 20.73 -34.57
C MET A 769 14.27 20.97 -33.48
N MET A 770 15.47 21.43 -33.84
CA MET A 770 16.52 21.76 -32.85
C MET A 770 16.09 22.87 -31.89
N GLN A 771 15.28 23.84 -32.35
CA GLN A 771 14.70 24.90 -31.50
C GLN A 771 13.69 24.37 -30.46
N ARG A 772 13.33 23.09 -30.46
CA ARG A 772 12.48 22.47 -29.43
C ARG A 772 13.27 22.04 -28.19
N PHE A 773 14.58 22.09 -28.22
CA PHE A 773 15.44 21.64 -27.12
C PHE A 773 16.27 22.83 -26.62
N ASN A 774 15.98 23.35 -25.42
CA ASN A 774 16.75 24.44 -24.86
C ASN A 774 18.04 23.90 -24.22
N LYS A 775 19.17 24.07 -24.91
CA LYS A 775 20.50 23.68 -24.41
C LYS A 775 21.19 24.76 -23.55
N THR A 776 20.62 25.96 -23.45
CA THR A 776 21.26 27.10 -22.77
C THR A 776 20.93 27.18 -21.28
N SER A 777 19.77 26.66 -20.88
CA SER A 777 19.35 26.64 -19.48
C SER A 777 19.90 25.39 -18.80
N CYS A 778 20.86 25.55 -17.89
CA CYS A 778 21.34 24.48 -17.01
C CYS A 778 21.82 25.07 -15.68
N SER A 779 21.13 24.74 -14.59
CA SER A 779 21.52 25.12 -13.23
C SER A 779 22.45 24.11 -12.56
N SER A 780 22.74 23.00 -13.24
CA SER A 780 23.55 21.88 -12.77
C SER A 780 24.88 21.81 -13.54
N SER A 781 25.81 20.95 -13.10
CA SER A 781 27.07 20.76 -13.82
C SER A 781 26.92 20.07 -15.18
N ASN A 782 25.86 19.27 -15.37
CA ASN A 782 25.54 18.60 -16.63
C ASN A 782 24.01 18.58 -16.84
N CYS A 783 23.54 18.91 -18.04
CA CYS A 783 22.13 18.81 -18.42
C CYS A 783 21.96 18.22 -19.82
N GLY A 784 20.86 17.50 -20.03
CA GLY A 784 20.42 17.07 -21.35
C GLY A 784 19.88 18.27 -22.13
N PHE A 785 18.66 18.70 -21.80
CA PHE A 785 18.04 19.94 -22.29
C PHE A 785 17.02 20.45 -21.25
N ASP A 786 16.53 21.67 -21.43
CA ASP A 786 15.49 22.30 -20.60
C ASP A 786 15.82 22.36 -19.10
N GLY A 787 17.10 22.52 -18.76
CA GLY A 787 17.55 22.57 -17.37
C GLY A 787 17.55 21.23 -16.64
N VAL A 788 17.20 20.13 -17.33
CA VAL A 788 17.13 18.79 -16.73
C VAL A 788 18.52 18.19 -16.61
N TYR A 789 18.88 17.82 -15.39
CA TYR A 789 20.13 17.11 -15.10
C TYR A 789 20.21 15.81 -15.90
N GLN A 790 21.32 15.59 -16.60
CA GLN A 790 21.63 14.33 -17.27
C GLN A 790 23.15 14.18 -17.31
N LEU A 791 23.67 12.96 -17.22
CA LEU A 791 25.08 12.71 -17.52
C LEU A 791 25.33 12.93 -19.02
N VAL A 792 26.15 13.93 -19.33
CA VAL A 792 26.54 14.29 -20.69
C VAL A 792 28.08 14.42 -20.74
N PRO A 793 28.77 13.75 -21.70
CA PRO A 793 28.22 12.80 -22.67
C PRO A 793 27.74 11.50 -22.01
N ILE A 794 26.74 10.85 -22.61
CA ILE A 794 26.34 9.49 -22.22
C ILE A 794 27.49 8.53 -22.58
N SER A 795 27.98 7.76 -21.61
CA SER A 795 29.08 6.81 -21.83
C SER A 795 28.78 5.85 -22.98
N SER A 796 29.74 5.71 -23.91
CA SER A 796 29.65 4.76 -25.03
C SER A 796 29.73 3.29 -24.61
N SER A 797 30.14 3.01 -23.37
CA SER A 797 30.10 1.67 -22.79
C SER A 797 28.68 1.20 -22.43
N LEU A 798 27.72 2.13 -22.31
CA LEU A 798 26.33 1.78 -22.03
C LEU A 798 25.68 1.22 -23.29
N ARG A 799 24.90 0.14 -23.09
CA ARG A 799 24.05 -0.46 -24.12
C ARG A 799 22.65 0.10 -23.98
N PHE A 800 21.92 0.31 -25.07
CA PHE A 800 20.57 0.88 -25.03
C PHE A 800 19.56 0.03 -25.78
N VAL A 801 18.33 0.03 -25.28
CA VAL A 801 17.14 -0.49 -25.96
C VAL A 801 16.13 0.63 -26.14
N GLY A 802 15.63 0.79 -27.36
CA GLY A 802 14.62 1.78 -27.74
C GLY A 802 13.36 1.08 -28.20
N PHE A 803 12.21 1.50 -27.70
CA PHE A 803 10.93 0.84 -27.99
C PHE A 803 9.78 1.83 -28.15
N SER A 804 8.55 1.33 -28.30
CA SER A 804 7.35 2.12 -28.56
C SER A 804 7.48 2.94 -29.87
N ALA A 805 7.24 4.26 -29.85
CA ALA A 805 7.34 5.09 -31.04
C ALA A 805 8.74 5.10 -31.68
N VAL A 806 9.80 4.82 -30.89
CA VAL A 806 11.15 4.66 -31.42
C VAL A 806 11.21 3.49 -32.40
N TYR A 807 10.57 2.36 -32.06
CA TYR A 807 10.49 1.21 -32.95
C TYR A 807 9.73 1.56 -34.24
N SER A 808 8.60 2.25 -34.13
CA SER A 808 7.81 2.68 -35.29
C SER A 808 8.62 3.60 -36.24
N ALA A 809 9.39 4.53 -35.69
CA ALA A 809 10.24 5.43 -36.47
C ALA A 809 11.35 4.67 -37.21
N PHE A 810 12.09 3.79 -36.52
CA PHE A 810 13.20 3.05 -37.13
C PHE A 810 12.75 1.92 -38.07
N ASN A 811 11.61 1.28 -37.80
CA ASN A 811 10.99 0.34 -38.74
C ASN A 811 10.69 1.02 -40.07
N THR A 812 10.33 2.31 -40.04
CA THR A 812 10.11 3.08 -41.27
C THR A 812 11.40 3.53 -41.94
N LEU A 813 12.46 3.78 -41.17
CA LEU A 813 13.78 4.12 -41.70
C LEU A 813 14.50 2.92 -42.30
N ALA A 814 14.21 1.70 -41.85
CA ALA A 814 14.92 0.48 -42.22
C ALA A 814 15.15 0.26 -43.74
N PRO A 815 14.22 0.63 -44.65
CA PRO A 815 14.48 0.52 -46.09
C PRO A 815 15.54 1.49 -46.64
N TYR A 816 15.87 2.56 -45.90
CA TYR A 816 16.74 3.66 -46.34
C TYR A 816 18.11 3.68 -45.65
N ILE A 817 18.31 2.87 -44.61
CA ILE A 817 19.58 2.77 -43.87
C ILE A 817 20.01 1.31 -43.69
N PRO A 818 21.32 1.03 -43.64
CA PRO A 818 21.82 -0.30 -43.36
C PRO A 818 21.50 -0.67 -41.90
N LEU A 819 20.50 -1.51 -41.69
CA LEU A 819 20.16 -2.09 -40.39
C LEU A 819 20.24 -3.61 -40.48
N ALA A 820 20.90 -4.22 -39.49
CA ALA A 820 20.75 -5.65 -39.24
C ALA A 820 19.48 -5.87 -38.44
N ASN A 821 18.63 -6.80 -38.86
CA ASN A 821 17.47 -7.23 -38.09
C ASN A 821 17.59 -8.69 -37.65
N ASP A 822 16.97 -9.02 -36.52
CA ASP A 822 16.80 -10.41 -36.09
C ASP A 822 15.56 -11.05 -36.75
N SER A 823 15.36 -12.35 -36.52
CA SER A 823 14.24 -13.12 -37.08
C SER A 823 12.86 -12.66 -36.60
N ILE A 824 12.78 -11.80 -35.59
CA ILE A 824 11.54 -11.29 -34.98
C ILE A 824 11.35 -9.80 -35.33
N GLY A 825 12.27 -9.21 -36.11
CA GLY A 825 12.16 -7.85 -36.63
C GLY A 825 12.66 -6.75 -35.70
N ASN A 826 13.49 -7.07 -34.71
CA ASN A 826 14.23 -6.06 -33.93
C ASN A 826 15.48 -5.61 -34.71
N TYR A 827 15.89 -4.36 -34.55
CA TYR A 827 17.01 -3.77 -35.30
C TYR A 827 18.23 -3.52 -34.41
N ASN A 828 19.42 -3.67 -34.96
CA ASN A 828 20.69 -3.29 -34.34
C ASN A 828 21.36 -2.16 -35.13
N LEU A 829 21.73 -1.09 -34.44
CA LEU A 829 22.27 0.13 -35.04
C LEU A 829 23.79 0.07 -35.28
N ALA A 830 24.47 -1.05 -34.96
CA ALA A 830 25.91 -1.20 -35.13
C ALA A 830 26.41 -1.08 -36.59
N SER A 831 25.54 -1.30 -37.56
CA SER A 831 25.85 -1.17 -38.99
C SER A 831 25.49 0.21 -39.58
N THR A 832 24.94 1.12 -38.76
CA THR A 832 24.59 2.48 -39.17
C THR A 832 25.28 3.55 -38.32
N ASN A 833 25.16 4.81 -38.74
CA ASN A 833 25.67 5.98 -38.04
C ASN A 833 24.72 7.17 -38.21
N LEU A 834 24.92 8.22 -37.40
CA LEU A 834 24.08 9.42 -37.38
C LEU A 834 24.00 10.11 -38.74
N THR A 835 25.09 10.13 -39.50
CA THR A 835 25.14 10.74 -40.85
C THR A 835 24.28 9.98 -41.86
N GLN A 836 24.32 8.64 -41.82
CA GLN A 836 23.49 7.80 -42.69
C GLN A 836 22.00 7.95 -42.35
N ILE A 837 21.66 7.99 -41.06
CA ILE A 837 20.29 8.25 -40.61
C ILE A 837 19.83 9.63 -41.08
N GLN A 838 20.69 10.64 -40.95
CA GLN A 838 20.39 11.99 -41.43
C GLN A 838 20.15 12.04 -42.94
N ALA A 839 20.97 11.34 -43.74
CA ALA A 839 20.80 11.24 -45.19
C ALA A 839 19.50 10.52 -45.60
N ALA A 840 19.11 9.47 -44.86
CA ALA A 840 17.84 8.80 -45.06
C ALA A 840 16.64 9.69 -44.73
N ILE A 841 16.72 10.46 -43.64
CA ILE A 841 15.69 11.44 -43.27
C ILE A 841 15.55 12.50 -44.36
N ALA A 842 16.67 13.04 -44.87
CA ALA A 842 16.65 13.98 -45.99
C ALA A 842 15.96 13.38 -47.23
N THR A 843 16.25 12.12 -47.54
CA THR A 843 15.60 11.39 -48.64
C THR A 843 14.09 11.30 -48.43
N ILE A 844 13.64 10.92 -47.22
CA ILE A 844 12.21 10.81 -46.88
C ILE A 844 11.49 12.15 -46.92
N CYS A 845 12.11 13.20 -46.38
CA CYS A 845 11.53 14.55 -46.34
C CYS A 845 11.39 15.16 -47.74
N ASN A 846 12.35 14.89 -48.64
CA ASN A 846 12.34 15.43 -50.00
C ASN A 846 11.43 14.65 -50.97
N GLN A 847 10.91 13.48 -50.58
CA GLN A 847 10.00 12.70 -51.42
C GLN A 847 8.60 13.37 -51.47
N PRO A 848 7.99 13.52 -52.67
CA PRO A 848 6.65 14.08 -52.78
C PRO A 848 5.60 13.10 -52.27
N TRP A 849 4.51 13.61 -51.70
CA TRP A 849 3.43 12.78 -51.17
C TRP A 849 2.84 11.82 -52.21
N SER A 850 2.83 12.19 -53.49
CA SER A 850 2.37 11.34 -54.59
C SER A 850 3.16 10.05 -54.77
N SER A 851 4.41 10.00 -54.29
CA SER A 851 5.28 8.81 -54.36
C SER A 851 5.05 7.82 -53.21
N VAL A 852 4.18 8.16 -52.26
CA VAL A 852 3.93 7.39 -51.04
C VAL A 852 2.88 6.31 -51.32
N SER A 853 3.32 5.06 -51.47
CA SER A 853 2.43 3.89 -51.58
C SER A 853 1.70 3.58 -50.26
N ASN A 854 0.41 3.22 -50.32
CA ASN A 854 -0.45 2.87 -49.15
C ASN A 854 -0.51 3.96 -48.05
N PRO A 855 -1.36 5.00 -48.22
CA PRO A 855 -1.47 6.10 -47.27
C PRO A 855 -2.17 5.65 -45.97
N SER A 856 -1.41 5.38 -44.92
CA SER A 856 -1.92 5.25 -43.54
C SER A 856 -1.88 6.60 -42.82
N SER A 857 -2.66 6.75 -41.74
CA SER A 857 -2.73 7.99 -40.95
C SER A 857 -1.40 8.46 -40.34
N PHE A 858 -0.40 7.58 -40.25
CA PHE A 858 0.93 7.88 -39.68
C PHE A 858 1.97 8.28 -40.74
N ARG A 859 1.77 7.89 -42.01
CA ARG A 859 2.72 8.16 -43.10
C ARG A 859 3.00 9.65 -43.39
N PRO A 860 2.06 10.58 -43.21
CA PRO A 860 2.35 12.00 -43.43
C PRO A 860 3.37 12.59 -42.46
N PHE A 861 3.55 11.98 -41.29
CA PHE A 861 4.43 12.50 -40.24
C PHE A 861 5.80 11.81 -40.23
N LEU A 862 6.15 11.03 -41.25
CA LEU A 862 7.41 10.28 -41.24
C LEU A 862 8.63 11.20 -41.21
N CYS A 863 8.66 12.24 -42.04
CA CYS A 863 9.73 13.22 -42.02
C CYS A 863 9.85 13.88 -40.64
N PHE A 864 8.74 14.41 -40.11
CA PHE A 864 8.68 14.98 -38.76
C PHE A 864 9.17 14.00 -37.67
N ASN A 865 8.61 12.79 -37.62
CA ASN A 865 8.90 11.80 -36.58
C ASN A 865 10.36 11.35 -36.66
N SER A 866 10.88 11.03 -37.84
CA SER A 866 12.27 10.61 -37.99
C SER A 866 13.25 11.74 -37.64
N MET A 867 12.95 12.98 -38.06
CA MET A 867 13.73 14.16 -37.67
C MET A 867 13.69 14.38 -36.15
N TYR A 868 12.53 14.21 -35.52
CA TYR A 868 12.37 14.34 -34.07
C TYR A 868 13.24 13.32 -33.31
N HIS A 869 13.18 12.05 -33.68
CA HIS A 869 13.97 11.00 -33.03
C HIS A 869 15.47 11.20 -33.20
N TRP A 870 15.91 11.55 -34.41
CA TRP A 870 17.31 11.88 -34.68
C TRP A 870 17.77 13.08 -33.82
N THR A 871 16.97 14.15 -33.78
CA THR A 871 17.27 15.35 -32.98
C THR A 871 17.29 15.01 -31.48
N LEU A 872 16.33 14.23 -31.00
CA LEU A 872 16.28 13.81 -29.59
C LEU A 872 17.54 13.03 -29.21
N PHE A 873 17.98 12.07 -30.03
CA PHE A 873 19.14 11.24 -29.71
C PHE A 873 20.45 12.03 -29.80
N GLN A 874 20.69 12.70 -30.91
CA GLN A 874 21.96 13.40 -31.15
C GLN A 874 22.05 14.72 -30.39
N TYR A 875 21.00 15.54 -30.43
CA TYR A 875 21.04 16.90 -29.87
C TYR A 875 20.52 16.95 -28.43
N GLY A 876 19.37 16.33 -28.17
CA GLY A 876 18.77 16.27 -26.83
C GLY A 876 19.63 15.47 -25.84
N TYR A 877 19.70 14.15 -26.05
CA TYR A 877 20.43 13.21 -25.19
C TYR A 877 21.95 13.22 -25.40
N SER A 878 22.44 13.91 -26.43
CA SER A 878 23.88 14.03 -26.73
C SER A 878 24.55 12.67 -26.94
N MET A 879 23.87 11.77 -27.66
CA MET A 879 24.40 10.48 -28.09
C MET A 879 25.26 10.63 -29.35
N SER A 880 26.35 9.88 -29.39
CA SER A 880 27.31 9.82 -30.51
C SER A 880 27.18 8.50 -31.28
N ASP A 881 27.87 8.40 -32.42
CA ASP A 881 27.99 7.15 -33.19
C ASP A 881 28.53 5.99 -32.34
N ALA A 882 29.36 6.27 -31.34
CA ALA A 882 29.88 5.24 -30.43
C ALA A 882 28.77 4.63 -29.56
N ASN A 883 27.75 5.40 -29.17
CA ASN A 883 26.60 4.87 -28.44
C ASN A 883 25.73 3.98 -29.34
N PHE A 884 25.62 4.32 -30.63
CA PHE A 884 24.77 3.62 -31.59
C PHE A 884 25.26 2.20 -31.88
N LYS A 885 26.57 1.94 -31.75
CA LYS A 885 27.15 0.59 -31.83
C LYS A 885 26.55 -0.41 -30.85
N ASN A 886 26.02 0.07 -29.74
CA ASN A 886 25.47 -0.72 -28.65
C ASN A 886 23.95 -0.48 -28.47
N PHE A 887 23.27 0.02 -29.50
CA PHE A 887 21.86 0.40 -29.44
C PHE A 887 21.01 -0.56 -30.27
N GLN A 888 20.02 -1.16 -29.61
CA GLN A 888 19.00 -2.02 -30.20
C GLN A 888 17.63 -1.32 -30.21
N ILE A 889 16.88 -1.49 -31.29
CA ILE A 889 15.49 -1.04 -31.41
C ILE A 889 14.59 -2.25 -31.41
N VAL A 890 13.72 -2.35 -30.41
CA VAL A 890 13.07 -3.61 -30.04
C VAL A 890 11.56 -3.42 -29.97
N LYS A 891 10.84 -4.39 -30.51
CA LYS A 891 9.38 -4.55 -30.34
C LYS A 891 9.04 -5.66 -29.36
N THR A 892 9.78 -6.77 -29.42
CA THR A 892 9.55 -7.93 -28.55
C THR A 892 10.85 -8.61 -28.13
N ILE A 893 10.89 -9.15 -26.92
CA ILE A 893 12.00 -9.96 -26.38
C ILE A 893 11.43 -11.28 -25.85
N ASP A 894 11.93 -12.41 -26.32
CA ASP A 894 11.43 -13.75 -25.94
C ASP A 894 9.89 -13.87 -26.08
N SER A 895 9.31 -13.31 -27.15
CA SER A 895 7.84 -13.22 -27.42
C SER A 895 7.04 -12.33 -26.43
N ASN A 896 7.71 -11.54 -25.60
CA ASN A 896 7.07 -10.54 -24.75
C ASN A 896 7.14 -9.18 -25.43
N GLU A 897 6.04 -8.46 -25.47
CA GLU A 897 6.03 -7.07 -25.93
C GLU A 897 6.76 -6.20 -24.90
N ILE A 898 7.71 -5.40 -25.38
CA ILE A 898 8.53 -4.58 -24.48
C ILE A 898 7.79 -3.28 -24.12
N GLY A 899 7.85 -2.92 -22.85
CA GLY A 899 7.18 -1.74 -22.29
C GLY A 899 7.37 -1.68 -20.77
N TRP A 900 6.75 -0.72 -20.11
CA TRP A 900 6.87 -0.55 -18.66
C TRP A 900 6.03 -1.54 -17.84
N THR A 901 5.00 -2.15 -18.43
CA THR A 901 3.97 -2.93 -17.73
C THR A 901 4.49 -4.15 -16.96
N LEU A 902 5.42 -4.91 -17.54
CA LEU A 902 6.05 -6.07 -16.87
C LEU A 902 6.86 -5.63 -15.64
N GLY A 903 7.73 -4.64 -15.78
CA GLY A 903 8.53 -4.12 -14.69
C GLY A 903 7.69 -3.48 -13.60
N TYR A 904 6.58 -2.84 -13.97
CA TYR A 904 5.61 -2.31 -13.02
C TYR A 904 4.93 -3.44 -12.25
N MET A 905 4.42 -4.47 -12.92
CA MET A 905 3.90 -5.67 -12.27
C MET A 905 4.92 -6.26 -11.30
N ILE A 906 6.18 -6.40 -11.72
CA ILE A 906 7.23 -6.93 -10.85
C ILE A 906 7.41 -6.06 -9.63
N ASN A 907 7.52 -4.74 -9.80
CA ASN A 907 7.68 -3.83 -8.68
C ASN A 907 6.49 -3.88 -7.69
N GLN A 908 5.26 -3.92 -8.22
CA GLN A 908 4.04 -4.02 -7.41
C GLN A 908 3.89 -5.39 -6.71
N THR A 909 4.37 -6.46 -7.34
CA THR A 909 4.28 -7.83 -6.81
C THR A 909 5.50 -8.27 -6.03
N ASN A 910 6.60 -7.51 -6.07
CA ASN A 910 7.88 -7.88 -5.43
C ASN A 910 7.73 -8.03 -3.90
N ASN A 911 6.86 -7.22 -3.31
CA ASN A 911 6.58 -7.19 -1.87
C ASN A 911 5.32 -7.95 -1.47
N LEU A 912 4.60 -8.54 -2.43
CA LEU A 912 3.48 -9.41 -2.11
C LEU A 912 4.06 -10.71 -1.56
N ASP A 913 3.86 -10.90 -0.24
CA ASP A 913 4.11 -12.16 0.43
C ASP A 913 3.41 -13.26 -0.40
N PRO A 914 4.05 -14.40 -0.69
CA PRO A 914 3.37 -15.53 -1.33
C PRO A 914 2.31 -16.10 -0.37
N GLN A 915 1.18 -15.39 -0.23
CA GLN A 915 0.10 -15.68 0.71
C GLN A 915 -0.61 -17.00 0.42
N PHE A 916 -0.16 -17.72 -0.62
CA PHE A 916 -0.70 -19.01 -0.99
C PHE A 916 0.39 -19.86 -1.64
N ARG A 917 1.50 -20.08 -0.94
CA ARG A 917 2.31 -21.26 -1.21
C ARG A 917 1.41 -22.48 -0.95
N PRO A 918 1.17 -23.38 -1.91
CA PRO A 918 1.00 -24.77 -1.52
C PRO A 918 2.29 -25.09 -0.76
N ALA A 919 2.20 -25.40 0.53
CA ALA A 919 3.37 -25.87 1.27
C ALA A 919 4.01 -26.98 0.41
N ARG A 920 5.34 -26.95 0.21
CA ARG A 920 6.01 -28.17 -0.26
C ARG A 920 5.63 -29.25 0.73
N LEU A 921 4.81 -30.19 0.28
CA LEU A 921 4.29 -31.24 1.14
C LEU A 921 5.45 -32.10 1.64
N LEU A 922 6.47 -32.31 0.79
CA LEU A 922 7.68 -33.08 1.09
C LEU A 922 8.93 -32.50 0.39
N THR A 923 10.07 -32.45 1.07
CA THR A 923 11.38 -32.28 0.41
C THR A 923 11.77 -33.56 -0.36
N LYS A 924 12.73 -33.46 -1.29
CA LYS A 924 13.24 -34.65 -2.01
C LYS A 924 13.79 -35.71 -1.05
N GLY A 925 14.48 -35.27 0.01
CA GLY A 925 14.99 -36.16 1.06
C GLY A 925 13.89 -36.81 1.88
N GLU A 926 12.86 -36.05 2.28
CA GLU A 926 11.70 -36.58 3.01
C GLU A 926 10.85 -37.52 2.16
N PHE A 927 10.63 -37.21 0.88
CA PHE A 927 9.93 -38.09 -0.06
C PHE A 927 10.67 -39.43 -0.22
N ILE A 928 11.97 -39.38 -0.48
CA ILE A 928 12.80 -40.59 -0.58
C ILE A 928 12.78 -41.36 0.75
N GLY A 929 12.96 -40.67 1.87
CA GLY A 929 12.95 -41.27 3.20
C GLY A 929 11.62 -41.94 3.56
N LEU A 930 10.49 -41.32 3.23
CA LEU A 930 9.15 -41.88 3.47
C LEU A 930 8.82 -43.02 2.51
N ILE A 931 9.16 -42.91 1.23
CA ILE A 931 8.98 -44.00 0.25
C ILE A 931 9.81 -45.22 0.65
N VAL A 932 11.08 -45.02 1.01
CA VAL A 932 11.95 -46.11 1.49
C VAL A 932 11.42 -46.65 2.82
N GLY A 933 11.03 -45.78 3.76
CA GLY A 933 10.50 -46.17 5.06
C GLY A 933 9.24 -47.04 4.95
N PHE A 934 8.21 -46.57 4.25
CA PHE A 934 6.97 -47.33 4.03
C PHE A 934 7.18 -48.53 3.11
N GLY A 935 8.12 -48.46 2.15
CA GLY A 935 8.50 -49.59 1.31
C GLY A 935 9.12 -50.72 2.11
N VAL A 936 10.06 -50.40 3.03
CA VAL A 936 10.65 -51.38 3.96
C VAL A 936 9.59 -51.94 4.90
N LEU A 937 8.69 -51.09 5.42
CA LEU A 937 7.60 -51.51 6.32
C LEU A 937 6.61 -52.46 5.62
N LEU A 938 6.27 -52.18 4.36
CA LEU A 938 5.47 -53.04 3.51
C LEU A 938 6.16 -54.40 3.30
N LEU A 939 7.46 -54.39 3.02
CA LEU A 939 8.26 -55.60 2.79
C LEU A 939 8.36 -56.46 4.06
N ILE A 940 8.55 -55.84 5.23
CA ILE A 940 8.49 -56.51 6.54
C ILE A 940 7.13 -57.14 6.78
N CYS A 941 6.02 -56.45 6.48
CA CYS A 941 4.67 -56.99 6.66
C CYS A 941 4.41 -58.18 5.72
N ILE A 942 4.83 -58.10 4.46
CA ILE A 942 4.73 -59.19 3.48
C ILE A 942 5.50 -60.44 3.95
N LEU A 943 6.70 -60.26 4.52
CA LEU A 943 7.50 -61.36 5.06
C LEU A 943 6.98 -61.90 6.41
N ALA A 944 6.37 -61.04 7.24
CA ALA A 944 5.85 -61.42 8.56
C ALA A 944 4.55 -62.24 8.49
N ILE A 945 3.72 -62.06 7.46
CA ILE A 945 2.45 -62.78 7.29
C ILE A 945 2.66 -64.30 7.16
N PRO A 946 3.54 -64.83 6.28
CA PRO A 946 3.84 -66.26 6.22
C PRO A 946 4.39 -66.80 7.54
N ILE A 947 5.29 -66.06 8.19
CA ILE A 947 5.93 -66.47 9.45
C ILE A 947 4.90 -66.57 10.58
N THR A 948 3.99 -65.60 10.71
CA THR A 948 2.92 -65.63 11.71
C THR A 948 1.88 -66.72 11.43
N ILE A 949 1.57 -67.01 10.15
CA ILE A 949 0.73 -68.16 9.76
C ILE A 949 1.40 -69.49 10.13
N ILE A 950 2.71 -69.62 9.90
CA ILE A 950 3.50 -70.82 10.27
C ILE A 950 3.53 -71.00 11.80
N ILE A 951 3.75 -69.93 12.57
CA ILE A 951 3.74 -69.96 14.04
C ILE A 951 2.34 -70.30 14.58
N TYR A 952 1.28 -69.71 14.00
CA TYR A 952 -0.10 -70.03 14.37
C TYR A 952 -0.45 -71.50 14.08
N LYS A 953 -0.05 -72.03 12.92
CA LYS A 953 -0.23 -73.46 12.58
C LYS A 953 0.63 -74.39 13.46
N ARG A 954 1.82 -73.98 13.88
CA ARG A 954 2.67 -74.74 14.81
C ARG A 954 2.07 -74.82 16.22
N ASN A 955 1.50 -73.72 16.71
CA ASN A 955 0.84 -73.70 18.03
C ASN A 955 -0.47 -74.51 18.05
N GLN A 956 -1.19 -74.60 16.93
CA GLN A 956 -2.35 -75.49 16.78
C GLN A 956 -1.97 -76.99 16.80
N LYS A 957 -0.80 -77.36 16.26
CA LYS A 957 -0.26 -78.74 16.31
C LYS A 957 0.33 -79.17 17.66
N GLN A 958 0.54 -78.24 18.60
CA GLN A 958 0.99 -78.55 19.97
C GLN A 958 -0.18 -78.66 20.97
N GLN A 959 -1.42 -78.42 20.52
CA GLN A 959 -2.65 -78.55 21.30
C GLN A 959 -3.58 -79.67 20.81
N SER A 960 -3.10 -80.50 19.87
CA SER A 960 -3.66 -81.81 19.48
C SER A 960 -2.64 -82.89 19.81
#